data_AF-A0A7V2N1P4-F1
#
_entry.id   AF-A0A7V2N1P4-F1
#
_cell.length_a   1.000
_cell.length_b   1.000
_cell.length_c   1.000
_cell.angle_alpha   90.00
_cell.angle_beta   90.00
_cell.angle_gamma   90.00
#
_symmetry.space_group_name_H-M   'P 1'
#
loop_
_entity.id
_entity.type
_entity.pdbx_description
1 polymer ?
#
loop_
_entity_poly.entity_id
_entity_poly.type
_entity_poly.pdbx_seq_one_letter_code
_entity_poly.pdbx_strand_id
1 'polypeptide(L)'
;MLILLTFYEILKNDSKIFEFLFEIPKTYNPSIYTYKIAVPYNGYFEINYEVLEFSKLSSNDVFNVAREKVFELERKASIDVDYIELKINPYYKVNDELYIRNKIKFKISFFYNDIQTNQNYNPNHREFINFPFPKSWIKSRVFSNSINFFSNAQIWIKIKIKDRGIYKISANDLLNLGIPQNLLIINQLSLFAKIDTLRSPIIYADSLVKQVPIYVYDENGDGILNNNDYILFFGEGVEGFRNINGTIKFYRNPYDNYNYYILAIGSNLQPKFMIEKNLSYNQIVYSIGIFRHDSDIVNTGKKGRIWLGEEINYNNSFNYNFSLDGIVSNSGYVEISLVGAEPLSPNECGDATLQIILNGQVIDNNFQTNSIVRRTKSYNVSYLQANNNLTLSIINSSCSNPKVYLDYFEIRWTRTIGDGSVYFQTNASAKLTNSALMVLDITNPYEPIILKNFSDNVYPNSIYFIANEFKTPISIEMINIAKNLYELSNIEYIIVGPRDWENVLSDYINYRSRFFPVICGTDFCMDSLSFHNVKYVAVEDIFEQFGFGSKDPVSIRNFLWTLYRNSPNLLYGLIIGDGTYDYRDILKRGGNIFPVYYDFDESFDINFSFAGSFDDFYFDFSGDKYADINYGRFPARDKSEVLNYLKKVIDYETNKFFSDWKNRVLLVADDFVNGSSTCESSWHLIPSNIIQKLFIPRNVVVNHAYMHEYPLEGDKKPLANQDFINKFNNGYILINIFSHGNPSQIASEQLFSLSDIDKLNAYNKPPFVLILSCKTNVFDRVDGDLAGPKGLGESMITKSNGAIGVLSSTALSFVGGNVAYAQDIFQTLKTNKKFPMGYISRMGKNNWYYVLFGDPSVMIGYPTIDNNLQFPDTAFVGGIYKGSFLESRSYSASVSLIPTEYPVADNTCFPPQTFNILEPHKILYRAFVNSDSLKLYIPKDLDPNRRLQVRGIYNYANKFKDSIMIGFKSELIEVDTIGPSLKLLYYSNEVSDSSKFMPKVKFTLWASDEHGIYLSPGYRDVEVYIDDREVIKLTDRFSYEPNSLTTGSADFDLDFSNNQGWHKITLRAFDTYNNFSSKDYILNFSDGNLNISDFLIYPNPYKFGPLYLTFYSNSQANAQFKIYSINGDLVYLSPKLTINVGFNVLKWDVNSIGSGLYIALLEVEREKEKFKFKKKFVVVK
;
A
#
# COMPACT_ATOMS: atom_id res chain seq x y z
N MET A 1 25.76 -8.24 -5.72
CA MET A 1 27.17 -8.64 -5.92
C MET A 1 27.26 -10.07 -5.46
N LEU A 2 27.72 -10.99 -6.32
CA LEU A 2 27.88 -12.39 -5.94
C LEU A 2 28.62 -12.41 -4.60
N ILE A 3 27.95 -12.85 -3.53
CA ILE A 3 28.64 -13.65 -2.54
C ILE A 3 29.11 -14.84 -3.37
N LEU A 4 30.42 -14.99 -3.54
CA LEU A 4 30.96 -16.24 -4.02
C LEU A 4 30.71 -17.25 -2.89
N LEU A 5 29.48 -17.77 -2.84
CA LEU A 5 29.15 -18.99 -2.14
C LEU A 5 29.87 -20.08 -2.94
N THR A 6 31.16 -20.24 -2.69
CA THR A 6 31.90 -21.39 -3.19
C THR A 6 31.38 -22.59 -2.40
N PHE A 7 30.36 -23.26 -2.96
CA PHE A 7 29.84 -24.51 -2.44
C PHE A 7 30.96 -25.56 -2.51
N TYR A 8 31.47 -25.98 -1.36
CA TYR A 8 32.10 -27.29 -1.24
C TYR A 8 31.04 -28.26 -0.75
N GLU A 9 30.22 -28.75 -1.68
CA GLU A 9 29.38 -29.91 -1.41
C GLU A 9 30.28 -31.16 -1.42
N ILE A 10 30.81 -31.56 -0.26
CA ILE A 10 31.39 -32.89 -0.10
C ILE A 10 30.25 -33.83 0.32
N LEU A 11 29.54 -34.36 -0.67
CA LEU A 11 28.59 -35.46 -0.48
C LEU A 11 29.37 -36.76 -0.21
N LYS A 12 29.65 -37.03 1.06
CA LYS A 12 29.94 -38.38 1.57
C LYS A 12 29.20 -38.57 2.89
N ASN A 13 28.15 -39.39 2.85
CA ASN A 13 27.39 -39.93 3.98
C ASN A 13 26.89 -38.90 5.02
N ASP A 14 25.59 -38.57 4.99
CA ASP A 14 24.84 -37.91 6.09
C ASP A 14 25.58 -36.74 6.78
N SER A 15 26.19 -35.86 5.99
CA SER A 15 27.12 -34.85 6.51
C SER A 15 26.45 -33.53 6.91
N LYS A 16 26.95 -33.02 8.03
CA LYS A 16 26.34 -32.14 9.02
C LYS A 16 27.04 -30.77 9.09
N ILE A 17 27.40 -30.18 7.94
CA ILE A 17 28.23 -28.95 7.90
C ILE A 17 27.82 -28.03 6.72
N PHE A 18 27.61 -26.75 7.00
CA PHE A 18 27.39 -25.66 6.04
C PHE A 18 28.52 -24.63 6.14
N GLU A 19 29.27 -24.43 5.05
CA GLU A 19 30.33 -23.42 4.97
C GLU A 19 29.94 -22.32 3.98
N PHE A 20 30.19 -21.07 4.35
CA PHE A 20 30.03 -19.95 3.43
C PHE A 20 31.09 -18.88 3.66
N LEU A 21 31.44 -18.17 2.59
CA LEU A 21 32.37 -17.06 2.62
C LEU A 21 31.59 -15.74 2.59
N PHE A 22 31.83 -14.90 3.58
CA PHE A 22 31.30 -13.55 3.67
C PHE A 22 32.38 -12.57 3.22
N GLU A 23 32.16 -11.88 2.09
CA GLU A 23 33.09 -10.89 1.54
C GLU A 23 32.46 -9.49 1.56
N ILE A 24 33.21 -8.52 2.09
CA ILE A 24 32.80 -7.12 2.19
C ILE A 24 33.67 -6.31 1.24
N PRO A 25 33.06 -5.57 0.28
CA PRO A 25 33.80 -4.63 -0.56
C PRO A 25 34.61 -3.65 0.30
N LYS A 26 35.75 -3.16 -0.19
CA LYS A 26 36.59 -2.15 0.50
C LYS A 26 35.91 -0.77 0.67
N THR A 27 34.61 -0.68 0.43
CA THR A 27 33.78 0.52 0.54
C THR A 27 32.90 0.46 1.79
N TYR A 28 32.76 1.60 2.47
CA TYR A 28 31.97 1.78 3.70
C TYR A 28 30.52 1.27 3.56
N ASN A 29 30.06 0.43 4.50
CA ASN A 29 28.67 0.01 4.66
C ASN A 29 28.29 0.00 6.17
N PRO A 30 27.55 0.99 6.70
CA PRO A 30 27.28 1.11 8.14
C PRO A 30 26.40 0.01 8.74
N SER A 31 25.98 -0.99 7.95
CA SER A 31 25.02 -2.01 8.36
C SER A 31 25.66 -3.26 8.99
N ILE A 32 25.00 -3.78 10.01
CA ILE A 32 25.16 -5.17 10.49
C ILE A 32 24.47 -6.06 9.46
N TYR A 33 25.16 -7.08 8.94
CA TYR A 33 24.60 -7.98 7.93
C TYR A 33 23.85 -9.10 8.62
N THR A 34 22.55 -9.25 8.36
CA THR A 34 21.72 -10.29 8.99
C THR A 34 21.38 -11.37 7.97
N TYR A 35 21.73 -12.62 8.27
CA TYR A 35 21.41 -13.78 7.44
C TYR A 35 20.52 -14.75 8.23
N LYS A 36 19.44 -15.23 7.61
CA LYS A 36 18.67 -16.36 8.15
C LYS A 36 19.31 -17.67 7.71
N ILE A 37 19.56 -18.56 8.66
CA ILE A 37 20.10 -19.91 8.40
C ILE A 37 19.14 -20.91 9.03
N ALA A 38 18.55 -21.79 8.22
CA ALA A 38 17.71 -22.85 8.73
C ALA A 38 18.54 -23.78 9.63
N VAL A 39 17.97 -24.22 10.75
CA VAL A 39 18.62 -25.11 11.71
C VAL A 39 17.70 -26.30 12.05
N PRO A 40 18.27 -27.45 12.42
CA PRO A 40 17.48 -28.60 12.84
C PRO A 40 16.63 -28.30 14.08
N TYR A 41 15.37 -28.76 14.04
CA TYR A 41 14.47 -28.76 15.19
C TYR A 41 15.04 -29.62 16.33
N ASN A 42 15.14 -29.06 17.54
CA ASN A 42 15.79 -29.69 18.71
C ASN A 42 17.25 -30.14 18.51
N GLY A 43 17.89 -29.75 17.41
CA GLY A 43 19.34 -29.90 17.22
C GLY A 43 20.11 -28.73 17.81
N TYR A 44 21.39 -28.93 18.06
CA TYR A 44 22.35 -27.86 18.35
C TYR A 44 23.23 -27.62 17.12
N PHE A 45 23.87 -26.47 17.06
CA PHE A 45 24.80 -26.14 16.00
C PHE A 45 26.03 -25.46 16.59
N GLU A 46 27.16 -25.62 15.93
CA GLU A 46 28.40 -24.91 16.27
C GLU A 46 28.77 -24.03 15.10
N ILE A 47 29.03 -22.75 15.36
CA ILE A 47 29.54 -21.82 14.36
C ILE A 47 31.01 -21.52 14.67
N ASN A 48 31.85 -21.74 13.67
CA ASN A 48 33.25 -21.33 13.65
C ASN A 48 33.42 -20.28 12.56
N TYR A 49 34.33 -19.35 12.76
CA TYR A 49 34.66 -18.36 11.75
C TYR A 49 36.16 -18.11 11.69
N GLU A 50 36.61 -17.67 10.53
CA GLU A 50 37.99 -17.29 10.26
C GLU A 50 37.99 -15.97 9.49
N VAL A 51 38.67 -14.94 10.02
CA VAL A 51 38.86 -13.67 9.29
C VAL A 51 40.07 -13.83 8.37
N LEU A 52 39.80 -13.85 7.07
CA LEU A 52 40.82 -14.10 6.03
C LEU A 52 41.49 -12.81 5.53
N GLU A 53 40.77 -11.69 5.56
CA GLU A 53 41.30 -10.38 5.14
C GLU A 53 40.68 -9.28 6.01
N PHE A 54 41.49 -8.31 6.41
CA PHE A 54 41.03 -7.08 7.06
C PHE A 54 41.86 -5.88 6.58
N SER A 55 41.28 -4.69 6.65
CA SER A 55 41.93 -3.44 6.28
C SER A 55 41.62 -2.33 7.27
N LYS A 56 42.56 -1.39 7.42
CA LYS A 56 42.40 -0.21 8.25
C LYS A 56 41.51 0.81 7.55
N LEU A 57 40.63 1.45 8.30
CA LEU A 57 39.75 2.53 7.84
C LEU A 57 40.27 3.89 8.32
N SER A 58 40.12 4.92 7.48
CA SER A 58 40.62 6.28 7.73
C SER A 58 39.57 7.27 8.24
N SER A 59 38.31 6.86 8.44
CA SER A 59 37.20 7.74 8.82
C SER A 59 36.90 7.70 10.33
N ASN A 60 36.64 8.89 10.90
CA ASN A 60 36.17 9.08 12.28
C ASN A 60 34.65 8.87 12.44
N ASP A 61 33.89 8.61 11.37
CA ASP A 61 32.42 8.57 11.40
C ASP A 61 31.86 7.24 11.93
N VAL A 62 32.72 6.28 12.29
CA VAL A 62 32.35 4.88 12.56
C VAL A 62 32.44 4.52 14.06
N PHE A 63 32.78 5.47 14.93
CA PHE A 63 33.00 5.20 16.36
C PHE A 63 31.78 4.58 17.07
N ASN A 64 30.56 4.84 16.59
CA ASN A 64 29.33 4.39 17.24
C ASN A 64 28.84 2.99 16.80
N VAL A 65 29.45 2.37 15.78
CA VAL A 65 28.97 1.09 15.19
C VAL A 65 29.95 -0.07 15.39
N ALA A 66 31.22 0.22 15.72
CA ALA A 66 32.23 -0.82 15.95
C ALA A 66 31.93 -1.64 17.21
N ARG A 67 31.82 -2.96 17.07
CA ARG A 67 31.69 -3.91 18.18
C ARG A 67 32.87 -4.88 18.17
N GLU A 68 33.33 -5.31 19.35
CA GLU A 68 34.39 -6.32 19.45
C GLU A 68 33.94 -7.68 18.88
N LYS A 69 32.67 -8.05 19.10
CA LYS A 69 32.09 -9.31 18.63
C LYS A 69 31.92 -9.33 17.11
N VAL A 70 32.47 -10.36 16.47
CA VAL A 70 32.42 -10.58 15.00
C VAL A 70 31.01 -10.86 14.50
N PHE A 71 30.21 -11.56 15.29
CA PHE A 71 28.81 -11.81 14.97
C PHE A 71 27.98 -11.96 16.25
N GLU A 72 26.67 -11.82 16.11
CA GLU A 72 25.64 -12.15 17.09
C GLU A 72 24.69 -13.18 16.49
N LEU A 73 24.12 -14.01 17.36
CA LEU A 73 23.17 -15.05 16.98
C LEU A 73 21.89 -14.91 17.78
N GLU A 74 20.77 -15.07 17.09
CA GLU A 74 19.46 -15.16 17.71
C GLU A 74 18.73 -16.35 17.07
N ARG A 75 18.44 -17.38 17.87
CA ARG A 75 17.62 -18.51 17.40
C ARG A 75 16.16 -18.09 17.44
N LYS A 76 15.50 -18.22 16.31
CA LYS A 76 14.07 -17.96 16.14
C LYS A 76 13.37 -19.23 15.69
N ALA A 77 12.12 -19.37 16.10
CA ALA A 77 11.27 -20.46 15.65
C ALA A 77 10.33 -19.91 14.58
N SER A 78 10.36 -20.47 13.37
CA SER A 78 9.23 -20.36 12.45
C SER A 78 8.31 -21.58 12.61
N ILE A 79 7.11 -21.49 12.06
CA ILE A 79 6.12 -22.56 12.01
C ILE A 79 6.70 -23.80 11.32
N ASP A 80 7.46 -23.60 10.24
CA ASP A 80 7.90 -24.70 9.36
C ASP A 80 9.32 -25.18 9.67
N VAL A 81 10.24 -24.28 10.06
CA VAL A 81 11.65 -24.60 10.32
C VAL A 81 12.21 -23.67 11.41
N ASP A 82 13.02 -24.21 12.32
CA ASP A 82 13.79 -23.33 13.21
C ASP A 82 14.88 -22.64 12.41
N TYR A 83 15.24 -21.42 12.77
CA TYR A 83 16.35 -20.73 12.11
C TYR A 83 17.15 -19.89 13.09
N ILE A 84 18.32 -19.46 12.65
CA ILE A 84 19.14 -18.48 13.36
C ILE A 84 19.29 -17.24 12.50
N GLU A 85 19.19 -16.07 13.12
CA GLU A 85 19.65 -14.83 12.54
C GLU A 85 21.12 -14.64 12.91
N LEU A 86 21.99 -14.76 11.90
CA LEU A 86 23.40 -14.48 12.01
C LEU A 86 23.65 -13.01 11.64
N LYS A 87 23.90 -12.20 12.66
CA LYS A 87 24.20 -10.76 12.56
C LYS A 87 25.71 -10.58 12.52
N ILE A 88 26.31 -10.32 11.36
CA ILE A 88 27.75 -10.18 11.17
C ILE A 88 28.15 -8.71 11.31
N ASN A 89 29.11 -8.44 12.18
CA ASN A 89 29.71 -7.13 12.40
C ASN A 89 31.02 -6.99 11.59
N PRO A 90 31.03 -6.15 10.54
CA PRO A 90 32.23 -5.93 9.72
C PRO A 90 33.35 -5.26 10.48
N TYR A 91 32.99 -4.39 11.42
CA TYR A 91 33.86 -3.38 12.00
C TYR A 91 34.38 -3.81 13.36
N TYR A 92 35.62 -3.44 13.64
CA TYR A 92 36.20 -3.60 14.96
C TYR A 92 37.25 -2.54 15.25
N LYS A 93 37.50 -2.37 16.55
CA LYS A 93 38.39 -1.35 17.08
C LYS A 93 39.60 -2.01 17.71
N VAL A 94 40.79 -1.51 17.42
CA VAL A 94 42.04 -1.88 18.09
C VAL A 94 42.83 -0.61 18.35
N ASN A 95 43.13 -0.30 19.62
CA ASN A 95 43.94 0.86 20.02
C ASN A 95 43.47 2.19 19.41
N ASP A 96 42.17 2.48 19.47
CA ASP A 96 41.53 3.66 18.86
C ASP A 96 41.59 3.75 17.33
N GLU A 97 42.07 2.71 16.66
CA GLU A 97 42.05 2.58 15.21
C GLU A 97 40.94 1.63 14.76
N LEU A 98 40.30 1.99 13.66
CA LEU A 98 39.17 1.27 13.10
C LEU A 98 39.61 0.35 11.97
N TYR A 99 39.09 -0.88 11.98
CA TYR A 99 39.35 -1.89 10.97
C TYR A 99 38.05 -2.49 10.45
N ILE A 100 38.08 -2.93 9.19
CA ILE A 100 37.02 -3.71 8.56
C ILE A 100 37.52 -5.10 8.22
N ARG A 101 36.72 -6.12 8.52
CA ARG A 101 36.96 -7.53 8.16
C ARG A 101 36.47 -7.76 6.73
N ASN A 102 37.35 -7.59 5.74
CA ASN A 102 37.00 -7.71 4.32
C ASN A 102 36.55 -9.11 3.91
N LYS A 103 37.07 -10.16 4.55
CA LYS A 103 36.69 -11.54 4.26
C LYS A 103 36.58 -12.34 5.55
N ILE A 104 35.43 -12.97 5.76
CA ILE A 104 35.17 -13.86 6.89
C ILE A 104 34.62 -15.17 6.35
N LYS A 105 35.31 -16.28 6.60
CA LYS A 105 34.78 -17.61 6.32
C LYS A 105 34.00 -18.09 7.53
N PHE A 106 32.74 -18.50 7.33
CA PHE A 106 31.91 -19.13 8.35
C PHE A 106 31.78 -20.62 8.06
N LYS A 107 31.79 -21.42 9.13
CA LYS A 107 31.55 -22.85 9.13
C LYS A 107 30.54 -23.18 10.22
N ILE A 108 29.40 -23.72 9.84
CA ILE A 108 28.33 -24.10 10.74
C ILE A 108 28.19 -25.62 10.72
N SER A 109 28.41 -26.27 11.85
CA SER A 109 28.19 -27.70 12.02
C SER A 109 26.83 -27.93 12.69
N PHE A 110 26.00 -28.83 12.15
CA PHE A 110 24.66 -29.12 12.67
C PHE A 110 24.60 -30.48 13.35
N PHE A 111 24.09 -30.54 14.57
CA PHE A 111 24.00 -31.77 15.35
C PHE A 111 22.56 -32.03 15.77
N TYR A 112 22.01 -33.13 15.29
CA TYR A 112 20.64 -33.54 15.58
C TYR A 112 20.52 -35.06 15.49
N ASN A 113 19.52 -35.61 16.16
CA ASN A 113 19.14 -37.02 16.07
C ASN A 113 18.07 -37.14 14.99
N ASP A 114 18.36 -37.89 13.93
CA ASP A 114 17.37 -38.17 12.88
C ASP A 114 16.17 -38.92 13.47
N ILE A 115 14.96 -38.50 13.12
CA ILE A 115 13.81 -39.35 12.74
C ILE A 115 12.63 -38.48 12.25
N GLN A 116 12.05 -38.98 11.15
CA GLN A 116 10.75 -38.72 10.49
C GLN A 116 10.57 -37.51 9.55
N THR A 117 10.64 -37.88 8.27
CA THR A 117 9.78 -37.43 7.17
C THR A 117 8.32 -37.91 7.31
N ASN A 118 7.33 -37.01 7.14
CA ASN A 118 6.37 -37.05 6.02
C ASN A 118 5.67 -35.68 5.86
N GLN A 119 5.17 -35.44 4.64
CA GLN A 119 5.09 -34.17 3.87
C GLN A 119 4.30 -32.96 4.43
N ASN A 120 4.88 -31.76 4.27
CA ASN A 120 4.31 -30.60 3.54
C ASN A 120 5.33 -29.45 3.57
N TYR A 121 6.21 -29.41 2.57
CA TYR A 121 7.25 -28.41 2.39
C TYR A 121 6.68 -27.14 1.75
N ASN A 122 6.83 -25.99 2.42
CA ASN A 122 6.49 -24.70 1.83
C ASN A 122 7.66 -24.23 0.94
N PRO A 123 7.45 -24.09 -0.38
CA PRO A 123 8.49 -23.65 -1.32
C PRO A 123 8.97 -22.20 -1.07
N ASN A 124 8.30 -21.43 -0.19
CA ASN A 124 8.65 -20.05 0.14
C ASN A 124 9.89 -19.89 1.04
N HIS A 125 10.46 -20.98 1.56
CA HIS A 125 11.63 -20.96 2.48
C HIS A 125 12.98 -20.65 1.82
N ARG A 126 13.00 -19.92 0.70
CA ARG A 126 14.25 -19.47 0.06
C ARG A 126 14.91 -18.28 0.75
N GLU A 127 14.33 -17.80 1.84
CA GLU A 127 14.94 -16.77 2.70
C GLU A 127 16.18 -17.26 3.47
N PHE A 128 16.41 -18.58 3.56
CA PHE A 128 17.58 -19.14 4.22
C PHE A 128 18.77 -19.28 3.28
N ILE A 129 19.95 -18.81 3.71
CA ILE A 129 21.17 -18.91 2.88
C ILE A 129 21.68 -20.34 2.68
N ASN A 130 21.24 -21.29 3.52
CA ASN A 130 21.53 -22.71 3.40
C ASN A 130 20.41 -23.48 2.68
N PHE A 131 19.64 -22.79 1.83
CA PHE A 131 18.66 -23.42 0.97
C PHE A 131 19.30 -24.20 -0.19
N PRO A 132 18.77 -25.37 -0.58
CA PRO A 132 17.76 -26.13 0.14
C PRO A 132 18.39 -26.82 1.37
N PHE A 133 17.79 -26.62 2.56
CA PHE A 133 18.20 -27.33 3.76
C PHE A 133 17.58 -28.74 3.81
N PRO A 134 18.11 -29.68 4.61
CA PRO A 134 17.60 -31.04 4.69
C PRO A 134 16.10 -31.11 5.01
N LYS A 135 15.36 -31.95 4.28
CA LYS A 135 13.91 -32.19 4.51
C LYS A 135 13.59 -32.64 5.94
N SER A 136 14.56 -33.24 6.64
CA SER A 136 14.42 -33.68 8.04
C SER A 136 14.38 -32.53 9.05
N TRP A 137 14.72 -31.29 8.67
CA TRP A 137 14.64 -30.14 9.57
C TRP A 137 13.25 -29.48 9.57
N ILE A 138 12.36 -29.93 8.68
CA ILE A 138 10.99 -29.44 8.59
C ILE A 138 10.20 -30.01 9.77
N LYS A 139 9.55 -29.15 10.55
CA LYS A 139 8.61 -29.59 11.57
C LYS A 139 7.44 -30.31 10.90
N SER A 140 7.07 -31.50 11.37
CA SER A 140 5.88 -32.19 10.85
C SER A 140 4.66 -31.30 11.08
N ARG A 141 3.97 -30.94 9.99
CA ARG A 141 2.72 -30.18 10.04
C ARG A 141 1.61 -31.09 10.56
N VAL A 142 1.54 -31.28 11.87
CA VAL A 142 0.32 -31.73 12.53
C VAL A 142 -0.42 -30.47 12.96
N PHE A 143 -0.95 -29.72 11.99
CA PHE A 143 -2.05 -28.84 12.31
C PHE A 143 -3.24 -29.75 12.60
N SER A 144 -3.87 -29.62 13.77
CA SER A 144 -5.23 -30.12 13.89
C SER A 144 -6.03 -29.51 12.75
N ASN A 145 -6.78 -30.33 11.99
CA ASN A 145 -7.69 -29.80 10.96
C ASN A 145 -8.48 -28.64 11.57
N SER A 146 -8.58 -27.53 10.84
CA SER A 146 -9.42 -26.42 11.28
C SER A 146 -10.81 -26.97 11.58
N ILE A 147 -11.29 -26.81 12.81
CA ILE A 147 -12.62 -27.25 13.18
C ILE A 147 -13.59 -26.37 12.39
N ASN A 148 -14.21 -26.96 11.36
CA ASN A 148 -15.24 -26.30 10.59
C ASN A 148 -16.41 -26.02 11.54
N PHE A 149 -16.51 -24.78 12.01
CA PHE A 149 -17.53 -24.40 12.98
C PHE A 149 -18.94 -24.62 12.42
N PHE A 150 -19.12 -24.28 11.14
CA PHE A 150 -20.42 -24.27 10.47
C PHE A 150 -20.90 -25.65 9.98
N SER A 151 -20.11 -26.72 10.10
CA SER A 151 -20.54 -28.07 9.74
C SER A 151 -21.38 -28.78 10.81
N ASN A 152 -21.54 -28.18 11.99
CA ASN A 152 -22.15 -28.85 13.15
C ASN A 152 -23.67 -28.65 13.28
N ALA A 153 -24.28 -27.81 12.42
CA ALA A 153 -25.69 -27.49 12.47
C ALA A 153 -26.27 -27.32 11.07
N GLN A 154 -27.60 -27.44 10.96
CA GLN A 154 -28.33 -27.31 9.70
C GLN A 154 -28.77 -25.86 9.45
N ILE A 155 -29.04 -25.11 10.52
CA ILE A 155 -29.51 -23.72 10.47
C ILE A 155 -28.63 -22.87 11.38
N TRP A 156 -28.28 -21.68 10.89
CA TRP A 156 -27.44 -20.70 11.57
C TRP A 156 -28.07 -19.33 11.50
N ILE A 157 -28.22 -18.70 12.67
CA ILE A 157 -28.97 -17.45 12.84
C ILE A 157 -28.06 -16.45 13.54
N LYS A 158 -27.85 -15.30 12.91
CA LYS A 158 -27.11 -14.17 13.46
C LYS A 158 -28.04 -13.30 14.31
N ILE A 159 -27.63 -13.02 15.53
CA ILE A 159 -28.34 -12.17 16.48
C ILE A 159 -27.48 -10.95 16.75
N LYS A 160 -28.02 -9.76 16.50
CA LYS A 160 -27.33 -8.48 16.69
C LYS A 160 -27.85 -7.78 17.95
N ILE A 161 -26.94 -7.40 18.84
CA ILE A 161 -27.26 -6.64 20.05
C ILE A 161 -26.37 -5.42 20.20
N LYS A 162 -26.78 -4.46 21.04
CA LYS A 162 -26.01 -3.25 21.34
C LYS A 162 -25.61 -3.21 22.80
N ASP A 163 -26.61 -3.24 23.66
CA ASP A 163 -26.43 -3.00 25.09
C ASP A 163 -26.33 -4.31 25.86
N ARG A 164 -25.68 -4.29 27.01
CA ARG A 164 -25.72 -5.40 27.96
C ARG A 164 -27.16 -5.67 28.42
N GLY A 165 -27.55 -6.93 28.55
CA GLY A 165 -28.86 -7.31 29.08
C GLY A 165 -29.23 -8.77 28.91
N ILE A 166 -30.40 -9.14 29.45
CA ILE A 166 -31.01 -10.44 29.17
C ILE A 166 -31.93 -10.28 27.96
N TYR A 167 -31.62 -11.00 26.88
CA TYR A 167 -32.32 -10.92 25.62
C TYR A 167 -33.29 -12.08 25.44
N LYS A 168 -34.51 -11.77 24.99
CA LYS A 168 -35.56 -12.74 24.69
C LYS A 168 -35.66 -12.97 23.18
N ILE A 169 -35.73 -14.24 22.78
CA ILE A 169 -36.08 -14.67 21.42
C ILE A 169 -37.25 -15.63 21.55
N SER A 170 -38.40 -15.25 21.01
CA SER A 170 -39.61 -16.07 21.00
C SER A 170 -39.59 -17.09 19.85
N ALA A 171 -40.40 -18.14 19.95
CA ALA A 171 -40.61 -19.05 18.82
C ALA A 171 -41.08 -18.31 17.57
N ASN A 172 -41.97 -17.33 17.72
CA ASN A 172 -42.50 -16.53 16.61
C ASN A 172 -41.40 -15.76 15.87
N ASP A 173 -40.37 -15.27 16.58
CA ASP A 173 -39.21 -14.61 15.95
C ASP A 173 -38.49 -15.56 15.00
N LEU A 174 -38.35 -16.85 15.38
CA LEU A 174 -37.71 -17.88 14.56
C LEU A 174 -38.60 -18.34 13.40
N LEU A 175 -39.90 -18.50 13.64
CA LEU A 175 -40.88 -18.86 12.61
C LEU A 175 -40.97 -17.79 11.51
N ASN A 176 -40.87 -16.51 11.88
CA ASN A 176 -40.87 -15.38 10.93
C ASN A 176 -39.64 -15.36 10.00
N LEU A 177 -38.56 -16.06 10.36
CA LEU A 177 -37.40 -16.29 9.48
C LEU A 177 -37.63 -17.40 8.46
N GLY A 178 -38.80 -18.05 8.50
CA GLY A 178 -39.15 -19.20 7.65
C GLY A 178 -38.64 -20.53 8.19
N ILE A 179 -38.23 -20.62 9.46
CA ILE A 179 -37.79 -21.87 10.09
C ILE A 179 -39.03 -22.72 10.40
N PRO A 180 -39.11 -23.97 9.91
CA PRO A 180 -40.22 -24.86 10.24
C PRO A 180 -40.28 -25.18 11.75
N GLN A 181 -41.50 -25.17 12.32
CA GLN A 181 -41.75 -25.48 13.74
C GLN A 181 -41.13 -26.82 14.18
N ASN A 182 -41.13 -27.83 13.32
CA ASN A 182 -40.60 -29.15 13.62
C ASN A 182 -39.06 -29.21 13.75
N LEU A 183 -38.35 -28.12 13.43
CA LEU A 183 -36.90 -28.00 13.65
C LEU A 183 -36.56 -27.27 14.96
N LEU A 184 -37.54 -26.63 15.62
CA LEU A 184 -37.32 -25.86 16.85
C LEU A 184 -37.30 -26.77 18.09
N ILE A 185 -36.48 -27.82 18.06
CA ILE A 185 -36.31 -28.77 19.16
C ILE A 185 -35.33 -28.17 20.18
N ILE A 186 -35.75 -28.01 21.44
CA ILE A 186 -34.99 -27.30 22.48
C ILE A 186 -33.57 -27.89 22.66
N ASN A 187 -33.44 -29.21 22.66
CA ASN A 187 -32.16 -29.92 22.81
C ASN A 187 -31.25 -29.86 21.56
N GLN A 188 -31.63 -29.11 20.53
CA GLN A 188 -30.83 -28.88 19.32
C GLN A 188 -30.42 -27.41 19.16
N LEU A 189 -30.80 -26.53 20.10
CA LEU A 189 -30.52 -25.09 20.06
C LEU A 189 -29.22 -24.77 20.82
N SER A 190 -28.21 -24.25 20.14
CA SER A 190 -26.97 -23.79 20.78
C SER A 190 -26.64 -22.36 20.40
N LEU A 191 -26.36 -21.53 21.41
CA LEU A 191 -25.92 -20.16 21.22
C LEU A 191 -24.41 -20.07 21.31
N PHE A 192 -23.78 -19.29 20.44
CA PHE A 192 -22.34 -19.07 20.39
C PHE A 192 -22.03 -17.57 20.36
N ALA A 193 -20.91 -17.21 20.99
CA ALA A 193 -20.31 -15.89 20.93
C ALA A 193 -18.82 -16.01 20.62
N LYS A 194 -18.25 -14.98 20.01
CA LYS A 194 -16.80 -14.88 19.82
C LYS A 194 -16.21 -13.96 20.88
N ILE A 195 -15.29 -14.47 21.68
CA ILE A 195 -14.73 -13.74 22.82
C ILE A 195 -13.50 -12.95 22.38
N ASP A 196 -13.51 -11.66 22.71
CA ASP A 196 -12.37 -10.73 22.76
C ASP A 196 -11.40 -10.81 21.58
N THR A 197 -11.85 -10.27 20.44
CA THR A 197 -11.09 -10.26 19.19
C THR A 197 -9.99 -9.20 19.15
N LEU A 198 -9.79 -8.35 20.16
CA LEU A 198 -9.05 -7.10 19.97
C LEU A 198 -7.53 -7.22 19.89
N ARG A 199 -6.92 -8.38 20.22
CA ARG A 199 -5.45 -8.57 20.25
C ARG A 199 -5.03 -10.02 20.47
N SER A 200 -5.89 -10.98 20.16
CA SER A 200 -5.59 -12.38 20.46
C SER A 200 -4.36 -12.84 19.67
N PRO A 201 -3.35 -13.46 20.31
CA PRO A 201 -2.28 -14.13 19.61
C PRO A 201 -2.80 -15.14 18.59
N ILE A 202 -2.08 -15.34 17.48
CA ILE A 202 -2.53 -16.22 16.38
C ILE A 202 -2.80 -17.66 16.82
N ILE A 203 -2.07 -18.14 17.84
CA ILE A 203 -2.28 -19.41 18.53
C ILE A 203 -3.72 -19.62 19.02
N TYR A 204 -4.44 -18.54 19.36
CA TYR A 204 -5.82 -18.64 19.84
C TYR A 204 -6.86 -18.53 18.72
N ALA A 205 -6.47 -18.44 17.45
CA ALA A 205 -7.41 -18.18 16.34
C ALA A 205 -8.60 -19.16 16.30
N ASP A 206 -8.38 -20.43 16.68
CA ASP A 206 -9.40 -21.49 16.68
C ASP A 206 -10.19 -21.60 18.00
N SER A 207 -9.72 -20.99 19.09
CA SER A 207 -10.31 -21.14 20.44
C SER A 207 -11.19 -19.97 20.89
N LEU A 208 -11.49 -19.01 20.00
CA LEU A 208 -12.24 -17.79 20.36
C LEU A 208 -13.76 -17.99 20.39
N VAL A 209 -14.28 -19.05 19.76
CA VAL A 209 -15.72 -19.33 19.78
C VAL A 209 -16.07 -20.05 21.08
N LYS A 210 -16.99 -19.47 21.85
CA LYS A 210 -17.54 -20.10 23.05
C LYS A 210 -19.04 -20.27 22.94
N GLN A 211 -19.52 -21.41 23.38
CA GLN A 211 -20.94 -21.66 23.56
C GLN A 211 -21.44 -20.90 24.79
N VAL A 212 -22.51 -20.14 24.62
CA VAL A 212 -23.15 -19.33 25.66
C VAL A 212 -24.37 -20.07 26.19
N PRO A 213 -24.50 -20.24 27.52
CA PRO A 213 -25.68 -20.83 28.13
C PRO A 213 -26.98 -20.09 27.79
N ILE A 214 -28.03 -20.83 27.45
CA ILE A 214 -29.40 -20.31 27.29
C ILE A 214 -30.31 -20.76 28.42
N TYR A 215 -31.30 -19.96 28.74
CA TYR A 215 -32.47 -20.38 29.53
C TYR A 215 -33.64 -20.58 28.58
N VAL A 216 -34.46 -21.61 28.82
CA VAL A 216 -35.61 -21.91 27.97
C VAL A 216 -36.85 -21.93 28.85
N TYR A 217 -37.85 -21.15 28.46
CA TYR A 217 -39.19 -21.21 28.99
C TYR A 217 -40.04 -22.04 28.02
N ASP A 218 -40.42 -23.23 28.47
CA ASP A 218 -41.27 -24.20 27.78
C ASP A 218 -42.55 -24.35 28.60
N GLU A 219 -43.65 -23.76 28.13
CA GLU A 219 -44.92 -23.68 28.89
C GLU A 219 -45.56 -25.06 29.06
N ASN A 220 -45.48 -25.93 28.04
CA ASN A 220 -46.16 -27.21 28.01
C ASN A 220 -45.24 -28.41 28.30
N GLY A 221 -43.92 -28.20 28.34
CA GLY A 221 -42.91 -29.20 28.67
C GLY A 221 -42.71 -30.25 27.57
N ASP A 222 -43.06 -29.95 26.32
CA ASP A 222 -43.00 -30.91 25.21
C ASP A 222 -41.62 -30.99 24.53
N GLY A 223 -40.67 -30.14 24.93
CA GLY A 223 -39.31 -30.13 24.38
C GLY A 223 -39.18 -29.44 23.01
N ILE A 224 -40.25 -28.80 22.53
CA ILE A 224 -40.33 -28.10 21.24
C ILE A 224 -40.70 -26.64 21.50
N LEU A 225 -39.92 -25.70 20.98
CA LEU A 225 -40.16 -24.26 21.16
C LEU A 225 -41.37 -23.80 20.34
N ASN A 226 -42.56 -23.81 20.94
CA ASN A 226 -43.84 -23.48 20.31
C ASN A 226 -44.29 -22.03 20.63
N ASN A 227 -45.46 -21.57 20.17
CA ASN A 227 -45.78 -20.14 20.06
C ASN A 227 -45.67 -19.31 21.35
N ASN A 228 -45.86 -19.92 22.53
CA ASN A 228 -45.75 -19.24 23.83
C ASN A 228 -44.35 -19.35 24.46
N ASP A 229 -43.49 -20.18 23.88
CA ASP A 229 -42.16 -20.46 24.39
C ASP A 229 -41.14 -19.43 23.92
N TYR A 230 -40.04 -19.35 24.68
CA TYR A 230 -38.94 -18.46 24.34
C TYR A 230 -37.62 -18.91 24.97
N ILE A 231 -36.53 -18.48 24.35
CA ILE A 231 -35.20 -18.59 24.92
C ILE A 231 -34.76 -17.24 25.47
N LEU A 232 -34.00 -17.27 26.57
CA LEU A 232 -33.30 -16.12 27.13
C LEU A 232 -31.80 -16.37 27.09
N PHE A 233 -31.01 -15.34 26.82
CA PHE A 233 -29.57 -15.38 26.98
C PHE A 233 -29.04 -14.07 27.54
N PHE A 234 -27.89 -14.12 28.20
CA PHE A 234 -27.19 -12.92 28.61
C PHE A 234 -26.33 -12.41 27.46
N GLY A 235 -26.68 -11.24 26.95
CA GLY A 235 -25.95 -10.52 25.93
C GLY A 235 -25.01 -9.51 26.57
N GLU A 236 -23.72 -9.64 26.29
CA GLU A 236 -22.70 -8.66 26.64
C GLU A 236 -22.68 -7.58 25.57
N GLY A 237 -22.77 -6.31 25.96
CA GLY A 237 -22.66 -5.18 25.02
C GLY A 237 -21.25 -5.02 24.46
N VAL A 238 -21.08 -4.06 23.53
CA VAL A 238 -19.76 -3.68 23.02
C VAL A 238 -18.92 -2.88 24.00
N GLU A 239 -19.54 -2.39 25.08
CA GLU A 239 -18.87 -1.68 26.15
C GLU A 239 -19.41 -2.10 27.52
N GLY A 240 -18.58 -1.89 28.54
CA GLY A 240 -18.95 -2.18 29.92
C GLY A 240 -17.75 -2.51 30.79
N PHE A 241 -18.03 -2.97 31.99
CA PHE A 241 -17.00 -3.31 32.97
C PHE A 241 -16.71 -4.80 32.99
N ARG A 242 -15.43 -5.17 32.96
CA ARG A 242 -14.95 -6.55 33.04
C ARG A 242 -13.93 -6.68 34.17
N ASN A 243 -13.91 -7.84 34.82
CA ASN A 243 -12.87 -8.19 35.77
C ASN A 243 -11.64 -8.69 34.99
N ILE A 244 -10.56 -7.90 35.01
CA ILE A 244 -9.28 -8.22 34.36
C ILE A 244 -8.24 -8.36 35.48
N ASN A 245 -7.79 -9.60 35.72
CA ASN A 245 -6.80 -9.93 36.76
C ASN A 245 -7.16 -9.41 38.15
N GLY A 246 -8.44 -9.48 38.55
CA GLY A 246 -8.93 -9.01 39.85
C GLY A 246 -9.27 -7.52 39.90
N THR A 247 -9.06 -6.77 38.82
CA THR A 247 -9.40 -5.35 38.73
C THR A 247 -10.55 -5.14 37.76
N ILE A 248 -11.59 -4.42 38.18
CA ILE A 248 -12.66 -4.01 37.29
C ILE A 248 -12.19 -2.85 36.42
N LYS A 249 -12.16 -3.06 35.11
CA LYS A 249 -11.81 -2.07 34.11
C LYS A 249 -12.94 -1.90 33.11
N PHE A 250 -13.13 -0.66 32.69
CA PHE A 250 -13.98 -0.38 31.53
C PHE A 250 -13.32 -0.94 30.27
N TYR A 251 -14.14 -1.53 29.42
CA TYR A 251 -13.79 -2.05 28.11
C TYR A 251 -14.78 -1.48 27.12
N ARG A 252 -14.30 -1.12 25.93
CA ARG A 252 -15.12 -0.75 24.76
C ARG A 252 -14.51 -1.41 23.52
N ASN A 253 -15.36 -1.94 22.64
CA ASN A 253 -14.94 -2.43 21.33
C ASN A 253 -14.62 -1.21 20.44
N PRO A 254 -13.37 -1.05 19.98
CA PRO A 254 -12.95 0.04 19.12
C PRO A 254 -13.43 -0.13 17.66
N TYR A 255 -13.80 -1.34 17.24
CA TYR A 255 -14.03 -1.69 15.84
C TYR A 255 -15.51 -1.70 15.44
N ASP A 256 -16.42 -1.97 16.36
CA ASP A 256 -17.85 -2.13 16.06
C ASP A 256 -18.74 -1.53 17.16
N ASN A 257 -19.93 -1.07 16.76
CA ASN A 257 -20.96 -0.55 17.65
C ASN A 257 -21.93 -1.63 18.15
N TYR A 258 -21.79 -2.86 17.65
CA TYR A 258 -22.67 -3.97 17.96
C TYR A 258 -21.89 -5.23 18.31
N ASN A 259 -22.52 -6.07 19.13
CA ASN A 259 -22.02 -7.41 19.42
C ASN A 259 -22.94 -8.43 18.76
N TYR A 260 -22.36 -9.57 18.37
CA TYR A 260 -23.05 -10.55 17.56
C TYR A 260 -22.94 -11.95 18.15
N TYR A 261 -24.06 -12.66 18.12
CA TYR A 261 -24.20 -14.02 18.60
C TYR A 261 -24.74 -14.89 17.47
N ILE A 262 -24.38 -16.17 17.48
CA ILE A 262 -24.89 -17.14 16.52
C ILE A 262 -25.74 -18.18 17.25
N LEU A 263 -27.02 -18.26 16.91
CA LEU A 263 -27.88 -19.36 17.31
C LEU A 263 -27.86 -20.43 16.22
N ALA A 264 -27.49 -21.64 16.60
CA ALA A 264 -27.39 -22.79 15.72
C ALA A 264 -28.48 -23.82 16.06
N ILE A 265 -29.05 -24.46 15.05
CA ILE A 265 -30.04 -25.53 15.19
C ILE A 265 -29.53 -26.79 14.50
N GLY A 266 -29.32 -27.86 15.26
CA GLY A 266 -28.83 -29.12 14.71
C GLY A 266 -28.74 -30.26 15.72
N SER A 267 -28.93 -31.49 15.23
CA SER A 267 -28.95 -32.72 16.03
C SER A 267 -27.60 -33.10 16.64
N ASN A 268 -26.49 -32.59 16.09
CA ASN A 268 -25.13 -32.91 16.56
C ASN A 268 -24.64 -31.92 17.63
N LEU A 269 -25.43 -30.91 17.95
CA LEU A 269 -25.09 -29.92 18.96
C LEU A 269 -25.40 -30.45 20.37
N GLN A 270 -24.67 -29.95 21.35
CA GLN A 270 -24.92 -30.22 22.78
C GLN A 270 -25.22 -28.88 23.45
N PRO A 271 -26.50 -28.47 23.56
CA PRO A 271 -26.86 -27.18 24.16
C PRO A 271 -26.30 -27.02 25.57
N LYS A 272 -25.83 -25.80 25.85
CA LYS A 272 -25.48 -25.39 27.21
C LYS A 272 -26.67 -24.63 27.79
N PHE A 273 -27.20 -25.10 28.91
CA PHE A 273 -28.26 -24.41 29.64
C PHE A 273 -27.68 -23.64 30.81
N MET A 274 -28.31 -22.52 31.17
CA MET A 274 -27.96 -21.78 32.38
C MET A 274 -28.19 -22.67 33.61
N ILE A 275 -27.19 -22.70 34.49
CA ILE A 275 -27.29 -23.47 35.73
C ILE A 275 -28.05 -22.62 36.75
N GLU A 276 -28.97 -23.26 37.46
CA GLU A 276 -29.70 -22.64 38.56
C GLU A 276 -29.00 -22.95 39.89
N LYS A 277 -28.78 -21.93 40.70
CA LYS A 277 -28.22 -22.05 42.04
C LYS A 277 -29.21 -21.51 43.07
N ASN A 278 -29.59 -22.36 44.03
CA ASN A 278 -30.39 -21.98 45.20
C ASN A 278 -29.46 -21.54 46.34
N LEU A 279 -29.83 -20.48 47.08
CA LEU A 279 -29.03 -19.88 48.15
C LEU A 279 -29.91 -19.61 49.42
N SER A 280 -29.35 -19.38 50.63
CA SER A 280 -30.14 -19.12 51.88
C SER A 280 -29.61 -18.01 52.86
N TYR A 281 -30.42 -16.94 53.15
CA TYR A 281 -30.48 -15.84 54.22
C TYR A 281 -29.22 -15.39 55.03
N ASN A 282 -28.83 -14.09 55.25
CA ASN A 282 -29.48 -12.88 55.83
C ASN A 282 -28.71 -11.50 55.66
N GLN A 283 -29.44 -10.36 55.79
CA GLN A 283 -29.06 -8.90 55.91
C GLN A 283 -28.82 -7.99 54.66
N ILE A 284 -29.21 -6.70 54.81
CA ILE A 284 -29.22 -5.62 53.79
C ILE A 284 -27.78 -5.14 53.50
N VAL A 285 -27.39 -5.04 52.22
CA VAL A 285 -26.06 -4.52 51.85
C VAL A 285 -26.10 -3.56 50.65
N TYR A 286 -25.23 -2.56 50.78
CA TYR A 286 -24.90 -1.56 49.79
C TYR A 286 -23.94 -2.11 48.73
N SER A 287 -24.08 -1.67 47.49
CA SER A 287 -23.24 -2.05 46.36
C SER A 287 -22.35 -0.89 45.90
N ILE A 288 -21.33 -1.17 45.08
CA ILE A 288 -20.63 -0.13 44.33
C ILE A 288 -21.41 0.17 43.06
N GLY A 289 -21.98 1.38 43.00
CA GLY A 289 -22.44 1.99 41.76
C GLY A 289 -21.26 2.50 40.96
N ILE A 290 -21.33 2.38 39.64
CA ILE A 290 -20.33 2.93 38.73
C ILE A 290 -21.07 3.78 37.70
N PHE A 291 -20.61 5.02 37.54
CA PHE A 291 -21.07 5.97 36.55
C PHE A 291 -19.84 6.37 35.75
N ARG A 292 -19.93 6.32 34.43
CA ARG A 292 -18.85 6.72 33.55
C ARG A 292 -19.44 7.61 32.46
N HIS A 293 -18.83 8.76 32.26
CA HIS A 293 -19.04 9.59 31.07
C HIS A 293 -17.80 9.49 30.19
N ASP A 294 -18.02 9.12 28.93
CA ASP A 294 -17.02 8.87 27.92
C ASP A 294 -17.72 9.00 26.56
N SER A 295 -17.24 9.93 25.73
CA SER A 295 -17.83 10.23 24.41
C SER A 295 -16.76 10.12 23.34
N ASP A 296 -17.06 9.43 22.24
CA ASP A 296 -16.15 9.34 21.09
C ASP A 296 -16.46 10.44 20.08
N ILE A 297 -15.80 11.59 20.20
CA ILE A 297 -16.04 12.78 19.35
C ILE A 297 -14.88 13.01 18.40
N VAL A 298 -13.64 12.94 18.89
CA VAL A 298 -12.44 13.29 18.11
C VAL A 298 -11.30 12.32 18.36
N ASN A 299 -10.54 12.02 17.30
CA ASN A 299 -9.24 11.37 17.42
C ASN A 299 -8.17 12.41 17.08
N THR A 300 -7.52 12.96 18.11
CA THR A 300 -6.54 14.05 17.94
C THR A 300 -5.27 13.61 17.21
N GLY A 301 -4.91 12.33 17.33
CA GLY A 301 -3.79 11.74 16.61
C GLY A 301 -4.09 11.42 15.14
N LYS A 302 -5.37 11.32 14.76
CA LYS A 302 -5.86 10.81 13.46
C LYS A 302 -5.25 9.46 13.10
N LYS A 303 -5.16 8.59 14.11
CA LYS A 303 -4.68 7.20 14.05
C LYS A 303 -4.87 6.50 15.39
N GLY A 304 -4.54 5.21 15.45
CA GLY A 304 -4.74 4.40 16.65
C GLY A 304 -6.23 4.14 16.88
N ARG A 305 -6.59 3.80 18.11
CA ARG A 305 -7.96 3.39 18.45
C ARG A 305 -8.66 4.30 19.45
N ILE A 306 -7.92 5.22 20.07
CA ILE A 306 -8.47 6.09 21.10
C ILE A 306 -9.23 7.26 20.46
N TRP A 307 -10.45 7.44 20.93
CA TRP A 307 -11.32 8.57 20.65
C TRP A 307 -11.55 9.31 21.96
N LEU A 308 -11.61 10.63 21.87
CA LEU A 308 -11.74 11.54 22.99
C LEU A 308 -13.05 12.30 22.86
N GLY A 309 -13.56 12.74 24.01
CA GLY A 309 -14.78 13.49 24.14
C GLY A 309 -14.58 14.98 23.99
N GLU A 310 -15.24 15.72 24.88
CA GLU A 310 -15.41 17.15 24.79
C GLU A 310 -14.08 17.92 24.97
N GLU A 311 -13.94 19.02 24.22
CA GLU A 311 -12.83 19.98 24.34
C GLU A 311 -13.07 20.92 25.53
N ILE A 312 -12.03 21.13 26.32
CA ILE A 312 -11.92 22.13 27.38
C ILE A 312 -10.95 23.22 26.90
N ASN A 313 -11.44 24.46 26.83
CA ASN A 313 -10.72 25.62 26.30
C ASN A 313 -10.47 26.63 27.42
N TYR A 314 -9.50 27.53 27.24
CA TYR A 314 -9.13 28.49 28.28
C TYR A 314 -10.28 29.39 28.77
N ASN A 315 -11.16 29.82 27.85
CA ASN A 315 -12.21 30.79 28.15
C ASN A 315 -13.54 30.16 28.62
N ASN A 316 -13.69 28.83 28.53
CA ASN A 316 -14.93 28.13 28.84
C ASN A 316 -14.66 26.94 29.74
N SER A 317 -15.43 26.82 30.83
CA SER A 317 -15.41 25.62 31.65
C SER A 317 -16.32 24.55 31.06
N PHE A 318 -15.84 23.30 31.05
CA PHE A 318 -16.68 22.14 30.79
C PHE A 318 -17.54 21.89 32.03
N ASN A 319 -18.85 21.74 31.84
CA ASN A 319 -19.79 21.50 32.92
C ASN A 319 -20.68 20.31 32.56
N TYR A 320 -20.69 19.28 33.41
CA TYR A 320 -21.47 18.08 33.19
C TYR A 320 -22.31 17.74 34.43
N ASN A 321 -23.63 17.62 34.21
CA ASN A 321 -24.58 17.22 35.25
C ASN A 321 -24.86 15.73 35.16
N PHE A 322 -24.74 15.02 36.27
CA PHE A 322 -25.01 13.57 36.33
C PHE A 322 -25.72 13.18 37.62
N SER A 323 -26.55 12.15 37.54
CA SER A 323 -27.30 11.61 38.68
C SER A 323 -26.69 10.29 39.16
N LEU A 324 -26.55 10.14 40.47
CA LEU A 324 -26.07 8.92 41.12
C LEU A 324 -27.23 8.18 41.76
N ASP A 325 -27.74 7.18 41.05
CA ASP A 325 -28.89 6.41 41.51
C ASP A 325 -28.58 5.62 42.79
N GLY A 326 -29.55 5.60 43.71
CA GLY A 326 -29.50 4.89 44.97
C GLY A 326 -28.35 5.29 45.90
N ILE A 327 -27.75 6.49 45.76
CA ILE A 327 -26.63 6.91 46.63
C ILE A 327 -27.00 6.85 48.12
N VAL A 328 -26.12 6.24 48.94
CA VAL A 328 -26.33 6.11 50.40
C VAL A 328 -25.29 6.81 51.25
N SER A 329 -24.17 7.18 50.64
CA SER A 329 -23.05 7.85 51.29
C SER A 329 -22.59 8.97 50.38
N ASN A 330 -22.24 10.11 50.98
CA ASN A 330 -21.58 11.21 50.27
C ASN A 330 -20.12 10.87 49.92
N SER A 331 -19.57 9.78 50.46
CA SER A 331 -18.24 9.29 50.13
C SER A 331 -18.20 8.45 48.87
N GLY A 332 -17.20 8.68 48.03
CA GLY A 332 -16.93 7.90 46.83
C GLY A 332 -15.56 8.18 46.24
N TYR A 333 -15.35 7.62 45.05
CA TYR A 333 -14.11 7.70 44.29
C TYR A 333 -14.40 8.31 42.93
N VAL A 334 -13.61 9.31 42.56
CA VAL A 334 -13.68 10.00 41.26
C VAL A 334 -12.37 9.74 40.53
N GLU A 335 -12.44 9.21 39.31
CA GLU A 335 -11.29 9.10 38.41
C GLU A 335 -11.54 9.95 37.17
N ILE A 336 -10.57 10.77 36.78
CA ILE A 336 -10.67 11.65 35.62
C ILE A 336 -9.44 11.44 34.76
N SER A 337 -9.69 11.26 33.47
CA SER A 337 -8.69 11.08 32.43
C SER A 337 -8.79 12.21 31.42
N LEU A 338 -7.70 12.96 31.24
CA LEU A 338 -7.60 14.07 30.31
C LEU A 338 -6.40 13.88 29.38
N VAL A 339 -6.49 14.45 28.18
CA VAL A 339 -5.44 14.42 27.16
C VAL A 339 -5.24 15.84 26.65
N GLY A 340 -4.01 16.34 26.65
CA GLY A 340 -3.70 17.61 25.99
C GLY A 340 -3.76 17.49 24.47
N ALA A 341 -4.08 18.56 23.77
CA ALA A 341 -3.97 18.58 22.31
C ALA A 341 -2.51 18.65 21.87
N GLU A 342 -2.20 18.09 20.71
CA GLU A 342 -0.97 18.46 20.01
C GLU A 342 -1.12 19.89 19.46
N PRO A 343 -0.08 20.75 19.54
CA PRO A 343 -0.09 22.06 18.89
C PRO A 343 -0.28 21.94 17.37
N LEU A 344 -1.41 22.41 16.83
CA LEU A 344 -1.60 22.54 15.36
C LEU A 344 -1.21 23.93 14.83
N SER A 345 -0.96 24.88 15.73
CA SER A 345 -0.44 26.21 15.41
C SER A 345 0.45 26.71 16.54
N PRO A 346 1.32 27.72 16.31
CA PRO A 346 2.23 28.24 17.34
C PRO A 346 1.54 28.76 18.62
N ASN A 347 0.24 29.08 18.53
CA ASN A 347 -0.56 29.59 19.64
C ASN A 347 -1.32 28.48 20.39
N GLU A 348 -1.37 27.26 19.86
CA GLU A 348 -2.05 26.12 20.45
C GLU A 348 -1.09 25.25 21.27
N CYS A 349 -1.57 24.65 22.35
CA CYS A 349 -0.81 23.68 23.13
C CYS A 349 -1.72 22.76 23.93
N GLY A 350 -1.20 21.59 24.29
CA GLY A 350 -1.84 20.67 25.24
C GLY A 350 -1.31 20.78 26.67
N ASP A 351 -0.33 21.68 26.89
CA ASP A 351 0.26 21.92 28.21
C ASP A 351 -0.61 22.91 29.00
N ALA A 352 -1.45 22.36 29.88
CA ALA A 352 -2.36 23.15 30.69
C ALA A 352 -2.47 22.60 32.11
N THR A 353 -2.66 23.49 33.07
CA THR A 353 -3.06 23.18 34.44
C THR A 353 -4.55 23.42 34.58
N LEU A 354 -5.29 22.40 34.98
CA LEU A 354 -6.72 22.44 35.20
C LEU A 354 -7.09 22.44 36.68
N GLN A 355 -8.16 23.16 36.97
CA GLN A 355 -8.95 23.03 38.18
C GLN A 355 -10.15 22.11 37.91
N ILE A 356 -10.37 21.19 38.84
CA ILE A 356 -11.48 20.26 38.83
C ILE A 356 -12.34 20.57 40.04
N ILE A 357 -13.62 20.85 39.79
CA ILE A 357 -14.61 21.18 40.81
C ILE A 357 -15.73 20.15 40.73
N LEU A 358 -16.10 19.57 41.88
CA LEU A 358 -17.25 18.68 42.01
C LEU A 358 -18.20 19.29 43.05
N ASN A 359 -19.44 19.56 42.64
CA ASN A 359 -20.48 20.16 43.49
C ASN A 359 -20.03 21.47 44.18
N GLY A 360 -19.28 22.31 43.46
CA GLY A 360 -18.75 23.58 43.98
C GLY A 360 -17.50 23.46 44.86
N GLN A 361 -17.00 22.25 45.13
CA GLN A 361 -15.76 22.00 45.88
C GLN A 361 -14.60 21.67 44.94
N VAL A 362 -13.44 22.28 45.14
CA VAL A 362 -12.24 22.01 44.35
C VAL A 362 -11.65 20.66 44.78
N ILE A 363 -11.61 19.66 43.88
CA ILE A 363 -11.00 18.35 44.14
C ILE A 363 -9.50 18.33 43.75
N ASP A 364 -9.13 19.12 42.73
CA ASP A 364 -7.75 19.32 42.29
C ASP A 364 -7.63 20.72 41.67
N ASN A 365 -6.54 21.42 41.94
CA ASN A 365 -6.19 22.71 41.34
C ASN A 365 -4.85 22.67 40.60
N ASN A 366 -4.27 21.49 40.43
CA ASN A 366 -3.00 21.26 39.78
C ASN A 366 -3.02 19.97 38.93
N PHE A 367 -4.10 19.76 38.18
CA PHE A 367 -4.13 18.69 37.18
C PHE A 367 -3.33 19.15 35.96
N GLN A 368 -2.14 18.58 35.76
CA GLN A 368 -1.28 18.92 34.63
C GLN A 368 -1.55 17.97 33.46
N THR A 369 -1.79 18.56 32.30
CA THR A 369 -1.84 17.90 31.00
C THR A 369 -0.62 18.27 30.19
N ASN A 370 -0.21 17.40 29.28
CA ASN A 370 0.95 17.63 28.42
C ASN A 370 0.84 16.83 27.12
N SER A 371 0.59 17.57 26.03
CA SER A 371 0.30 17.04 24.69
C SER A 371 -0.62 15.81 24.68
N ILE A 372 -0.57 15.01 23.61
CA ILE A 372 -1.34 13.78 23.37
C ILE A 372 -1.09 12.62 24.35
N VAL A 373 -0.66 12.89 25.57
CA VAL A 373 -0.45 11.90 26.63
C VAL A 373 -1.66 11.85 27.55
N ARG A 374 -2.21 10.65 27.73
CA ARG A 374 -3.27 10.41 28.71
C ARG A 374 -2.75 10.62 30.12
N ARG A 375 -3.42 11.50 30.86
CA ARG A 375 -3.20 11.72 32.29
C ARG A 375 -4.45 11.29 33.02
N THR A 376 -4.28 10.37 33.95
CA THR A 376 -5.38 9.87 34.79
C THR A 376 -5.01 10.13 36.23
N LYS A 377 -5.91 10.77 36.97
CA LYS A 377 -5.80 10.93 38.42
C LYS A 377 -7.10 10.52 39.07
N SER A 378 -6.99 10.09 40.32
CA SER A 378 -8.14 9.63 41.08
C SER A 378 -8.16 10.21 42.48
N TYR A 379 -9.37 10.46 43.00
CA TYR A 379 -9.63 11.24 44.19
C TYR A 379 -10.68 10.55 45.06
N ASN A 380 -10.43 10.52 46.36
CA ASN A 380 -11.48 10.20 47.34
C ASN A 380 -12.25 11.48 47.66
N VAL A 381 -13.58 11.44 47.55
CA VAL A 381 -14.47 12.58 47.81
C VAL A 381 -15.50 12.22 48.88
N SER A 382 -16.05 13.21 49.58
CA SER A 382 -17.00 13.04 50.69
C SER A 382 -18.23 13.95 50.60
N TYR A 383 -18.56 14.42 49.39
CA TYR A 383 -19.66 15.37 49.13
C TYR A 383 -20.43 15.04 47.84
N LEU A 384 -20.48 13.76 47.48
CA LEU A 384 -21.39 13.26 46.44
C LEU A 384 -22.85 13.44 46.86
N GLN A 385 -23.70 13.72 45.89
CA GLN A 385 -25.14 13.96 46.04
C GLN A 385 -25.93 13.08 45.06
N ALA A 386 -27.26 13.09 45.12
CA ALA A 386 -28.09 12.40 44.13
C ALA A 386 -27.94 13.01 42.74
N ASN A 387 -27.84 14.34 42.65
CA ASN A 387 -27.51 15.08 41.44
C ASN A 387 -26.19 15.81 41.67
N ASN A 388 -25.24 15.64 40.76
CA ASN A 388 -23.91 16.19 40.86
C ASN A 388 -23.58 17.01 39.62
N ASN A 389 -22.62 17.92 39.79
CA ASN A 389 -22.05 18.69 38.71
C ASN A 389 -20.53 18.60 38.79
N LEU A 390 -19.91 18.19 37.67
CA LEU A 390 -18.47 18.22 37.46
C LEU A 390 -18.14 19.42 36.57
N THR A 391 -17.24 20.28 37.04
CA THR A 391 -16.68 21.39 36.27
C THR A 391 -15.18 21.18 36.06
N LEU A 392 -14.72 21.31 34.82
CA LEU A 392 -13.31 21.34 34.44
C LEU A 392 -12.98 22.70 33.85
N SER A 393 -11.96 23.37 34.38
CA SER A 393 -11.55 24.71 33.94
C SER A 393 -10.03 24.77 33.82
N ILE A 394 -9.51 25.31 32.72
CA ILE A 394 -8.08 25.61 32.61
C ILE A 394 -7.79 26.89 33.41
N ILE A 395 -6.83 26.82 34.32
CA ILE A 395 -6.43 27.97 35.17
C ILE A 395 -5.07 28.54 34.80
N ASN A 396 -4.21 27.73 34.16
CA ASN A 396 -2.91 28.18 33.67
C ASN A 396 -2.52 27.37 32.42
N SER A 397 -1.77 27.98 31.52
CA SER A 397 -1.21 27.33 30.34
C SER A 397 0.07 28.02 29.88
N SER A 398 0.92 27.28 29.17
CA SER A 398 2.10 27.82 28.49
C SER A 398 1.78 28.59 27.20
N CYS A 399 0.55 28.54 26.69
CA CYS A 399 0.15 29.18 25.43
C CYS A 399 -1.18 29.97 25.56
N SER A 400 -1.50 30.72 24.50
CA SER A 400 -2.71 31.56 24.44
C SER A 400 -3.98 30.81 24.05
N ASN A 401 -3.86 29.63 23.44
CA ASN A 401 -5.00 28.79 23.05
C ASN A 401 -4.80 27.31 23.47
N PRO A 402 -4.80 26.99 24.78
CA PRO A 402 -4.71 25.61 25.22
C PRO A 402 -5.97 24.83 24.88
N LYS A 403 -5.75 23.60 24.43
CA LYS A 403 -6.81 22.63 24.14
C LYS A 403 -6.54 21.36 24.93
N VAL A 404 -7.53 20.95 25.72
CA VAL A 404 -7.51 19.71 26.49
C VAL A 404 -8.78 18.96 26.19
N TYR A 405 -8.72 17.64 26.05
CA TYR A 405 -9.88 16.81 25.77
C TYR A 405 -10.15 15.87 26.94
N LEU A 406 -11.43 15.67 27.23
CA LEU A 406 -11.89 14.66 28.17
C LEU A 406 -11.81 13.28 27.51
N ASP A 407 -11.02 12.38 28.08
CA ASP A 407 -11.06 10.96 27.71
C ASP A 407 -12.24 10.30 28.45
N TYR A 408 -12.27 10.43 29.78
CA TYR A 408 -13.45 10.05 30.57
C TYR A 408 -13.42 10.66 31.97
N PHE A 409 -14.57 10.63 32.64
CA PHE A 409 -14.60 10.59 34.09
C PHE A 409 -15.49 9.47 34.60
N GLU A 410 -15.07 8.88 35.72
CA GLU A 410 -15.73 7.75 36.36
C GLU A 410 -15.95 8.03 37.84
N ILE A 411 -17.15 7.75 38.31
CA ILE A 411 -17.56 7.88 39.71
C ILE A 411 -17.93 6.50 40.23
N ARG A 412 -17.31 6.11 41.35
CA ARG A 412 -17.68 4.92 42.11
C ARG A 412 -18.22 5.35 43.46
N TRP A 413 -19.42 4.92 43.81
CA TRP A 413 -20.07 5.29 45.07
C TRP A 413 -20.78 4.10 45.69
N THR A 414 -21.07 4.22 46.98
CA THR A 414 -21.88 3.24 47.69
C THR A 414 -23.35 3.51 47.42
N ARG A 415 -24.08 2.53 46.86
CA ARG A 415 -25.51 2.64 46.50
C ARG A 415 -26.37 1.54 47.11
N THR A 416 -27.68 1.81 47.25
CA THR A 416 -28.70 0.77 47.33
C THR A 416 -29.00 0.19 45.95
N ILE A 417 -29.49 -1.04 45.96
CA ILE A 417 -30.04 -1.69 44.76
C ILE A 417 -31.49 -1.20 44.64
N GLY A 418 -31.81 -0.46 43.56
CA GLY A 418 -33.11 0.19 43.35
C GLY A 418 -33.97 -0.51 42.29
N ASP A 419 -35.07 0.14 41.89
CA ASP A 419 -35.95 -0.30 40.81
C ASP A 419 -35.30 -0.04 39.43
N GLY A 420 -35.37 -1.03 38.54
CA GLY A 420 -34.76 -1.02 37.20
C GLY A 420 -33.77 -2.17 36.99
N SER A 421 -33.38 -2.41 35.73
CA SER A 421 -32.33 -3.38 35.44
C SER A 421 -30.97 -2.81 35.88
N VAL A 422 -30.27 -3.49 36.79
CA VAL A 422 -29.03 -2.98 37.42
C VAL A 422 -27.94 -4.04 37.32
N TYR A 423 -26.74 -3.65 36.91
CA TYR A 423 -25.54 -4.47 37.10
C TYR A 423 -24.66 -3.84 38.17
N PHE A 424 -24.01 -4.68 38.97
CA PHE A 424 -23.21 -4.18 40.08
C PHE A 424 -22.20 -5.20 40.59
N GLN A 425 -21.18 -4.68 41.29
CA GLN A 425 -20.20 -5.47 42.03
C GLN A 425 -20.53 -5.43 43.51
N THR A 426 -20.21 -6.50 44.24
CA THR A 426 -20.16 -6.43 45.70
C THR A 426 -18.78 -6.78 46.24
N ASN A 427 -18.48 -6.19 47.40
CA ASN A 427 -17.27 -6.47 48.18
C ASN A 427 -17.58 -7.31 49.43
N ALA A 428 -18.85 -7.66 49.65
CA ALA A 428 -19.37 -8.41 50.79
C ALA A 428 -20.66 -9.17 50.38
N SER A 429 -21.07 -10.16 51.18
CA SER A 429 -22.33 -10.90 51.01
C SER A 429 -23.56 -9.97 51.06
N ALA A 430 -24.59 -10.20 50.24
CA ALA A 430 -25.77 -9.31 50.14
C ALA A 430 -27.10 -10.06 49.90
N LYS A 431 -28.23 -9.45 50.34
CA LYS A 431 -29.61 -9.86 50.02
C LYS A 431 -30.28 -8.88 49.05
N LEU A 432 -30.91 -9.42 48.01
CA LEU A 432 -31.66 -8.68 46.99
C LEU A 432 -33.15 -8.60 47.37
N THR A 433 -33.68 -7.39 47.55
CA THR A 433 -35.13 -7.15 47.67
C THR A 433 -35.60 -6.41 46.42
N ASN A 434 -35.82 -7.14 45.33
CA ASN A 434 -36.30 -6.56 44.08
C ASN A 434 -37.37 -7.48 43.46
N SER A 435 -38.35 -6.90 42.78
CA SER A 435 -39.37 -7.61 42.00
C SER A 435 -38.83 -8.05 40.63
N ALA A 436 -37.54 -8.41 40.59
CA ALA A 436 -36.81 -8.68 39.37
C ALA A 436 -37.34 -9.93 38.66
N LEU A 437 -37.39 -9.87 37.32
CA LEU A 437 -37.77 -11.02 36.49
C LEU A 437 -36.70 -12.12 36.54
N MET A 438 -35.42 -11.74 36.57
CA MET A 438 -34.30 -12.67 36.63
C MET A 438 -33.05 -11.98 37.17
N VAL A 439 -32.20 -12.72 37.92
CA VAL A 439 -30.87 -12.25 38.31
C VAL A 439 -29.83 -13.28 37.94
N LEU A 440 -28.73 -12.79 37.38
CA LEU A 440 -27.61 -13.59 36.92
C LEU A 440 -26.34 -13.21 37.66
N ASP A 441 -25.55 -14.20 38.07
CA ASP A 441 -24.11 -14.02 38.30
C ASP A 441 -23.42 -13.98 36.92
N ILE A 442 -22.83 -12.85 36.58
CA ILE A 442 -22.16 -12.57 35.31
C ILE A 442 -20.67 -12.28 35.52
N THR A 443 -20.08 -12.79 36.61
CA THR A 443 -18.64 -12.69 36.85
C THR A 443 -17.84 -13.21 35.66
N ASN A 444 -18.33 -14.28 35.02
CA ASN A 444 -18.02 -14.61 33.64
C ASN A 444 -19.28 -14.37 32.77
N PRO A 445 -19.34 -13.31 31.94
CA PRO A 445 -20.54 -12.99 31.17
C PRO A 445 -20.88 -14.04 30.10
N TYR A 446 -19.95 -14.94 29.76
CA TYR A 446 -20.19 -16.04 28.82
C TYR A 446 -20.60 -17.34 29.52
N GLU A 447 -20.65 -17.34 30.86
CA GLU A 447 -21.13 -18.44 31.68
C GLU A 447 -22.06 -17.94 32.79
N PRO A 448 -23.18 -17.28 32.44
CA PRO A 448 -24.10 -16.75 33.43
C PRO A 448 -24.76 -17.87 34.24
N ILE A 449 -24.94 -17.62 35.54
CA ILE A 449 -25.61 -18.53 36.48
C ILE A 449 -26.90 -17.86 36.97
N ILE A 450 -28.03 -18.56 36.87
CA ILE A 450 -29.31 -18.09 37.40
C ILE A 450 -29.32 -18.26 38.91
N LEU A 451 -29.67 -17.18 39.60
CA LEU A 451 -29.84 -17.19 41.06
C LEU A 451 -31.34 -17.28 41.37
N LYS A 452 -31.76 -18.39 42.00
CA LYS A 452 -33.15 -18.61 42.46
C LYS A 452 -33.25 -18.46 43.97
N ASN A 453 -34.42 -18.02 44.46
CA ASN A 453 -34.75 -17.83 45.87
C ASN A 453 -33.74 -16.91 46.59
N PHE A 454 -33.83 -15.60 46.29
CA PHE A 454 -32.90 -14.56 46.70
C PHE A 454 -32.67 -14.46 48.20
N SER A 455 -31.62 -15.13 48.66
CA SER A 455 -30.84 -14.71 49.81
C SER A 455 -29.53 -15.52 49.93
N ASP A 456 -28.37 -14.85 49.84
CA ASP A 456 -26.96 -15.23 50.21
C ASP A 456 -26.07 -15.94 49.18
N ASN A 457 -24.75 -16.17 49.30
CA ASN A 457 -23.66 -15.21 49.43
C ASN A 457 -23.22 -14.73 48.03
N VAL A 458 -22.88 -13.46 47.92
CA VAL A 458 -22.05 -12.95 46.83
C VAL A 458 -20.58 -13.09 47.23
N TYR A 459 -19.73 -13.63 46.35
CA TYR A 459 -18.29 -13.62 46.60
C TYR A 459 -17.72 -12.23 46.34
N PRO A 460 -16.81 -11.71 47.20
CA PRO A 460 -16.12 -10.45 46.94
C PRO A 460 -15.56 -10.43 45.51
N ASN A 461 -15.79 -9.35 44.78
CA ASN A 461 -15.39 -9.17 43.37
C ASN A 461 -16.20 -9.93 42.31
N SER A 462 -17.38 -10.46 42.67
CA SER A 462 -18.34 -11.00 41.69
C SER A 462 -19.21 -9.89 41.11
N ILE A 463 -19.71 -10.12 39.89
CA ILE A 463 -20.53 -9.15 39.14
C ILE A 463 -21.91 -9.76 38.91
N TYR A 464 -22.98 -9.03 39.23
CA TYR A 464 -24.36 -9.46 39.06
C TYR A 464 -25.11 -8.59 38.07
N PHE A 465 -26.11 -9.17 37.41
CA PHE A 465 -27.06 -8.46 36.56
C PHE A 465 -28.49 -8.79 37.01
N ILE A 466 -29.25 -7.76 37.37
CA ILE A 466 -30.67 -7.83 37.69
C ILE A 466 -31.44 -7.34 36.47
N ALA A 467 -32.37 -8.16 35.97
CA ALA A 467 -33.26 -7.80 34.88
C ALA A 467 -34.69 -7.56 35.41
N ASN A 468 -35.23 -6.39 35.13
CA ASN A 468 -36.65 -6.07 35.35
C ASN A 468 -37.47 -6.11 34.05
N GLU A 469 -36.79 -6.21 32.92
CA GLU A 469 -37.35 -6.43 31.60
C GLU A 469 -36.40 -7.33 30.80
N PHE A 470 -36.92 -8.03 29.81
CA PHE A 470 -36.11 -8.72 28.81
C PHE A 470 -36.03 -7.86 27.55
N LYS A 471 -34.82 -7.65 27.04
CA LYS A 471 -34.57 -6.89 25.82
C LYS A 471 -34.86 -7.75 24.58
N THR A 472 -35.20 -7.10 23.47
CA THR A 472 -35.27 -7.74 22.15
C THR A 472 -33.99 -7.45 21.38
N PRO A 473 -33.44 -8.41 20.62
CA PRO A 473 -32.32 -8.13 19.72
C PRO A 473 -32.65 -7.03 18.71
N ILE A 474 -31.64 -6.34 18.20
CA ILE A 474 -31.81 -5.32 17.15
C ILE A 474 -32.28 -5.97 15.85
N SER A 475 -31.68 -7.12 15.52
CA SER A 475 -32.03 -7.91 14.35
C SER A 475 -31.69 -9.37 14.59
N ILE A 476 -32.46 -10.25 13.95
CA ILE A 476 -32.24 -11.68 13.89
C ILE A 476 -32.30 -12.06 12.40
N GLU A 477 -31.26 -12.70 11.87
CA GLU A 477 -31.12 -12.96 10.44
C GLU A 477 -30.57 -14.38 10.19
N MET A 478 -31.10 -15.07 9.18
CA MET A 478 -30.51 -16.33 8.71
C MET A 478 -29.16 -16.07 8.04
N ILE A 479 -28.15 -16.88 8.37
CA ILE A 479 -26.84 -16.82 7.71
C ILE A 479 -26.86 -17.74 6.50
N ASN A 480 -26.42 -17.21 5.35
CA ASN A 480 -26.23 -18.00 4.16
C ASN A 480 -24.79 -18.55 4.10
N ILE A 481 -24.64 -19.85 4.32
CA ILE A 481 -23.33 -20.54 4.29
C ILE A 481 -23.13 -21.29 2.98
N ALA A 482 -23.69 -20.78 1.87
CA ALA A 482 -23.47 -21.36 0.56
C ALA A 482 -21.98 -21.43 0.16
N LYS A 483 -21.14 -20.52 0.69
CA LYS A 483 -19.68 -20.52 0.54
C LYS A 483 -19.01 -20.69 1.91
N ASN A 484 -18.84 -21.92 2.38
CA ASN A 484 -18.14 -22.17 3.64
C ASN A 484 -16.63 -21.88 3.51
N LEU A 485 -16.17 -20.80 4.14
CA LEU A 485 -14.79 -20.34 4.05
C LEU A 485 -13.80 -21.24 4.80
N TYR A 486 -14.27 -22.05 5.76
CA TYR A 486 -13.44 -23.05 6.46
C TYR A 486 -13.02 -24.21 5.56
N GLU A 487 -13.74 -24.45 4.47
CA GLU A 487 -13.49 -25.57 3.54
C GLU A 487 -12.58 -25.16 2.37
N LEU A 488 -12.24 -23.87 2.24
CA LEU A 488 -11.32 -23.42 1.21
C LEU A 488 -9.94 -24.04 1.40
N SER A 489 -9.45 -24.69 0.36
CA SER A 489 -8.18 -25.41 0.30
C SER A 489 -7.59 -25.35 -1.10
N ASN A 490 -6.31 -25.69 -1.24
CA ASN A 490 -5.57 -25.69 -2.51
C ASN A 490 -5.60 -24.34 -3.25
N ILE A 491 -5.65 -23.22 -2.53
CA ILE A 491 -5.56 -21.87 -3.10
C ILE A 491 -4.09 -21.44 -3.18
N GLU A 492 -3.67 -20.91 -4.32
CA GLU A 492 -2.30 -20.40 -4.53
C GLU A 492 -2.23 -18.88 -4.42
N TYR A 493 -3.34 -18.18 -4.72
CA TYR A 493 -3.46 -16.74 -4.61
C TYR A 493 -4.86 -16.36 -4.13
N ILE A 494 -4.91 -15.75 -2.94
CA ILE A 494 -6.14 -15.18 -2.38
C ILE A 494 -6.23 -13.67 -2.66
N ILE A 495 -7.39 -13.24 -3.14
CA ILE A 495 -7.76 -11.82 -3.29
C ILE A 495 -8.94 -11.56 -2.35
N VAL A 496 -8.85 -10.52 -1.52
CA VAL A 496 -9.91 -10.17 -0.57
C VAL A 496 -10.34 -8.73 -0.77
N GLY A 497 -11.64 -8.48 -0.88
CA GLY A 497 -12.21 -7.14 -1.00
C GLY A 497 -13.73 -7.13 -0.87
N PRO A 498 -14.42 -6.02 -1.19
CA PRO A 498 -15.88 -5.90 -1.06
C PRO A 498 -16.67 -6.80 -2.02
N ARG A 499 -17.70 -7.49 -1.52
CA ARG A 499 -18.56 -8.41 -2.30
C ARG A 499 -18.98 -7.86 -3.67
N ASP A 500 -19.41 -6.60 -3.73
CA ASP A 500 -19.90 -5.96 -4.95
C ASP A 500 -18.82 -5.68 -6.01
N TRP A 501 -17.55 -5.92 -5.70
CA TRP A 501 -16.42 -5.69 -6.60
C TRP A 501 -15.95 -6.97 -7.29
N GLU A 502 -16.36 -8.17 -6.85
CA GLU A 502 -15.94 -9.46 -7.43
C GLU A 502 -16.03 -9.48 -8.97
N ASN A 503 -17.09 -8.88 -9.52
CA ASN A 503 -17.44 -8.88 -10.93
C ASN A 503 -16.34 -8.27 -11.82
N VAL A 504 -15.70 -7.20 -11.36
CA VAL A 504 -14.70 -6.45 -12.15
C VAL A 504 -13.33 -7.13 -12.16
N LEU A 505 -13.14 -8.16 -11.34
CA LEU A 505 -11.91 -8.95 -11.28
C LEU A 505 -11.90 -10.17 -12.19
N SER A 506 -13.03 -10.53 -12.80
CA SER A 506 -13.18 -11.76 -13.58
C SER A 506 -12.09 -11.94 -14.66
N ASP A 507 -11.82 -10.91 -15.46
CA ASP A 507 -10.75 -10.92 -16.48
C ASP A 507 -9.36 -11.11 -15.85
N TYR A 508 -9.11 -10.43 -14.74
CA TYR A 508 -7.83 -10.51 -14.03
C TYR A 508 -7.61 -11.87 -13.37
N ILE A 509 -8.63 -12.44 -12.71
CA ILE A 509 -8.57 -13.78 -12.11
C ILE A 509 -8.28 -14.81 -13.20
N ASN A 510 -8.97 -14.74 -14.34
CA ASN A 510 -8.73 -15.63 -15.46
C ASN A 510 -7.30 -15.48 -16.02
N TYR A 511 -6.84 -14.24 -16.20
CA TYR A 511 -5.47 -13.96 -16.61
C TYR A 511 -4.46 -14.57 -15.62
N ARG A 512 -4.60 -14.29 -14.32
CA ARG A 512 -3.65 -14.72 -13.30
C ARG A 512 -3.68 -16.23 -13.04
N SER A 513 -4.83 -16.88 -13.21
CA SER A 513 -4.94 -18.35 -13.20
C SER A 513 -4.23 -19.01 -14.38
N ARG A 514 -4.02 -18.30 -15.49
CA ARG A 514 -3.29 -18.81 -16.67
C ARG A 514 -1.84 -18.34 -16.73
N PHE A 515 -1.51 -17.21 -16.12
CA PHE A 515 -0.20 -16.60 -16.12
C PHE A 515 0.19 -16.29 -14.68
N PHE A 516 0.77 -17.29 -14.03
CA PHE A 516 1.03 -17.27 -12.60
C PHE A 516 2.53 -17.29 -12.32
N PRO A 517 3.06 -16.33 -11.54
CA PRO A 517 4.45 -16.37 -11.15
C PRO A 517 4.69 -17.47 -10.12
N VAL A 518 5.42 -18.50 -10.53
CA VAL A 518 5.79 -19.63 -9.68
C VAL A 518 7.28 -19.64 -9.39
N ILE A 519 7.61 -20.48 -8.42
CA ILE A 519 8.96 -20.73 -7.95
C ILE A 519 9.60 -21.82 -8.83
N CYS A 520 10.63 -21.47 -9.61
CA CYS A 520 11.30 -22.33 -10.59
C CYS A 520 12.79 -22.54 -10.21
N GLY A 521 13.13 -23.63 -9.53
CA GLY A 521 14.53 -23.98 -9.19
C GLY A 521 15.14 -23.19 -8.02
N THR A 522 15.78 -22.05 -8.28
CA THR A 522 16.16 -21.01 -7.29
C THR A 522 15.61 -19.63 -7.64
N ASP A 523 14.83 -19.53 -8.73
CA ASP A 523 14.28 -18.27 -9.27
C ASP A 523 12.75 -18.25 -9.30
N PHE A 524 12.18 -17.16 -9.83
CA PHE A 524 10.78 -17.05 -10.23
C PHE A 524 10.65 -17.08 -11.74
N CYS A 525 9.63 -17.77 -12.25
CA CYS A 525 9.26 -17.76 -13.65
C CYS A 525 7.74 -17.70 -13.81
N MET A 526 7.27 -17.30 -14.99
CA MET A 526 5.84 -17.26 -15.28
C MET A 526 5.40 -18.65 -15.77
N ASP A 527 4.58 -19.35 -15.00
CA ASP A 527 3.91 -20.56 -15.49
C ASP A 527 2.73 -20.14 -16.37
N SER A 528 2.69 -20.73 -17.56
CA SER A 528 1.61 -20.57 -18.54
C SER A 528 1.08 -21.90 -19.08
N LEU A 529 1.57 -23.01 -18.53
CA LEU A 529 1.20 -24.37 -18.91
C LEU A 529 0.17 -24.95 -17.95
N SER A 530 0.27 -24.59 -16.67
CA SER A 530 -0.65 -25.04 -15.63
C SER A 530 -1.76 -24.02 -15.37
N PHE A 531 -2.91 -24.50 -14.89
CA PHE A 531 -3.96 -23.63 -14.37
C PHE A 531 -3.80 -23.51 -12.86
N HIS A 532 -3.73 -22.27 -12.36
CA HIS A 532 -3.50 -21.95 -10.95
C HIS A 532 -4.77 -21.49 -10.25
N ASN A 533 -4.90 -21.85 -8.98
CA ASN A 533 -6.11 -21.59 -8.21
C ASN A 533 -6.05 -20.19 -7.56
N VAL A 534 -6.58 -19.21 -8.29
CA VAL A 534 -6.74 -17.81 -7.85
C VAL A 534 -8.18 -17.63 -7.39
N LYS A 535 -8.36 -17.21 -6.13
CA LYS A 535 -9.69 -17.08 -5.53
C LYS A 535 -9.95 -15.67 -5.01
N TYR A 536 -11.14 -15.16 -5.32
CA TYR A 536 -11.69 -13.98 -4.68
C TYR A 536 -12.59 -14.38 -3.51
N VAL A 537 -12.46 -13.67 -2.38
CA VAL A 537 -13.32 -13.81 -1.20
C VAL A 537 -13.79 -12.42 -0.77
N ALA A 538 -15.09 -12.29 -0.53
CA ALA A 538 -15.66 -11.04 -0.02
C ALA A 538 -15.27 -10.85 1.45
N VAL A 539 -14.83 -9.65 1.82
CA VAL A 539 -14.48 -9.31 3.21
C VAL A 539 -15.70 -9.43 4.14
N GLU A 540 -16.89 -9.17 3.61
CA GLU A 540 -18.16 -9.34 4.32
C GLU A 540 -18.42 -10.81 4.68
N ASP A 541 -18.12 -11.76 3.79
CA ASP A 541 -18.26 -13.19 4.07
C ASP A 541 -17.30 -13.62 5.20
N ILE A 542 -16.12 -13.01 5.25
CA ILE A 542 -15.14 -13.24 6.32
C ILE A 542 -15.65 -12.69 7.65
N PHE A 543 -16.22 -11.48 7.68
CA PHE A 543 -16.82 -10.95 8.90
C PHE A 543 -18.00 -11.79 9.38
N GLU A 544 -18.86 -12.24 8.47
CA GLU A 544 -19.99 -13.11 8.82
C GLU A 544 -19.54 -14.44 9.44
N GLN A 545 -18.54 -15.10 8.85
CA GLN A 545 -18.15 -16.45 9.27
C GLN A 545 -17.09 -16.47 10.38
N PHE A 546 -16.09 -15.60 10.31
CA PHE A 546 -15.02 -15.56 11.29
C PHE A 546 -15.30 -14.54 12.39
N GLY A 547 -16.04 -13.46 12.13
CA GLY A 547 -16.35 -12.40 13.11
C GLY A 547 -17.78 -12.42 13.67
N PHE A 548 -18.63 -13.34 13.22
CA PHE A 548 -20.07 -13.37 13.49
C PHE A 548 -20.83 -12.09 13.09
N GLY A 549 -20.23 -11.26 12.23
CA GLY A 549 -20.74 -9.96 11.81
C GLY A 549 -19.88 -8.78 12.27
N SER A 550 -18.99 -8.99 13.24
CA SER A 550 -18.03 -7.97 13.70
C SER A 550 -17.02 -7.63 12.59
N LYS A 551 -16.86 -6.33 12.30
CA LYS A 551 -15.91 -5.80 11.31
C LYS A 551 -14.46 -5.71 11.83
N ASP A 552 -14.05 -6.65 12.68
CA ASP A 552 -12.73 -6.60 13.29
C ASP A 552 -11.61 -7.15 12.36
N PRO A 553 -10.41 -6.51 12.36
CA PRO A 553 -9.24 -6.99 11.62
C PRO A 553 -8.84 -8.44 11.95
N VAL A 554 -9.10 -8.88 13.19
CA VAL A 554 -8.65 -10.19 13.67
C VAL A 554 -9.40 -11.34 13.01
N SER A 555 -10.65 -11.11 12.60
CA SER A 555 -11.45 -12.07 11.85
C SER A 555 -10.87 -12.33 10.46
N ILE A 556 -10.34 -11.28 9.82
CA ILE A 556 -9.62 -11.40 8.54
C ILE A 556 -8.34 -12.22 8.71
N ARG A 557 -7.51 -11.88 9.72
CA ARG A 557 -6.29 -12.65 10.02
C ARG A 557 -6.61 -14.12 10.31
N ASN A 558 -7.62 -14.41 11.12
CA ASN A 558 -7.98 -15.78 11.49
C ASN A 558 -8.49 -16.59 10.28
N PHE A 559 -9.21 -15.94 9.35
CA PHE A 559 -9.55 -16.55 8.07
C PHE A 559 -8.30 -16.88 7.25
N LEU A 560 -7.40 -15.91 7.06
CA LEU A 560 -6.18 -16.11 6.27
C LEU A 560 -5.27 -17.19 6.88
N TRP A 561 -5.20 -17.27 8.21
CA TRP A 561 -4.52 -18.36 8.92
C TRP A 561 -5.16 -19.73 8.67
N THR A 562 -6.49 -19.79 8.69
CA THR A 562 -7.23 -21.02 8.38
C THR A 562 -6.97 -21.46 6.94
N LEU A 563 -7.03 -20.50 5.99
CA LEU A 563 -6.72 -20.75 4.60
C LEU A 563 -5.27 -21.21 4.40
N TYR A 564 -4.30 -20.59 5.06
CA TYR A 564 -2.88 -20.93 4.96
C TYR A 564 -2.61 -22.38 5.42
N ARG A 565 -3.28 -22.83 6.49
CA ARG A 565 -3.20 -24.23 6.94
C ARG A 565 -3.83 -25.21 5.93
N ASN A 566 -4.94 -24.83 5.33
CA ASN A 566 -5.67 -25.65 4.36
C ASN A 566 -5.09 -25.57 2.93
N SER A 567 -4.21 -24.60 2.67
CA SER A 567 -3.55 -24.37 1.38
C SER A 567 -2.03 -24.21 1.56
N PRO A 568 -1.29 -25.31 1.74
CA PRO A 568 0.18 -25.28 1.88
C PRO A 568 0.95 -24.59 0.75
N ASN A 569 0.30 -24.44 -0.41
CA ASN A 569 0.81 -23.81 -1.63
C ASN A 569 0.38 -22.34 -1.80
N LEU A 570 -0.20 -21.70 -0.77
CA LEU A 570 -0.56 -20.28 -0.82
C LEU A 570 0.72 -19.42 -0.95
N LEU A 571 0.87 -18.73 -2.09
CA LEU A 571 2.04 -17.91 -2.41
C LEU A 571 1.76 -16.41 -2.29
N TYR A 572 0.54 -15.98 -2.65
CA TYR A 572 0.20 -14.56 -2.75
C TYR A 572 -1.11 -14.20 -2.05
N GLY A 573 -1.15 -12.97 -1.52
CA GLY A 573 -2.35 -12.34 -0.96
C GLY A 573 -2.53 -10.90 -1.44
N LEU A 574 -3.68 -10.55 -2.02
CA LEU A 574 -3.99 -9.17 -2.43
C LEU A 574 -5.19 -8.65 -1.64
N ILE A 575 -4.96 -7.56 -0.91
CA ILE A 575 -6.01 -6.79 -0.25
C ILE A 575 -6.52 -5.74 -1.24
N ILE A 576 -7.83 -5.68 -1.45
CA ILE A 576 -8.49 -4.64 -2.25
C ILE A 576 -9.43 -3.87 -1.35
N GLY A 577 -9.13 -2.58 -1.17
CA GLY A 577 -9.90 -1.70 -0.33
C GLY A 577 -9.01 -0.76 0.46
N ASP A 578 -9.46 0.48 0.57
CA ASP A 578 -8.88 1.50 1.41
C ASP A 578 -9.34 1.36 2.88
N GLY A 579 -8.61 1.97 3.81
CA GLY A 579 -8.85 1.88 5.25
C GLY A 579 -8.94 3.24 5.94
N THR A 580 -9.28 3.24 7.22
CA THR A 580 -9.22 4.43 8.08
C THR A 580 -9.10 4.06 9.55
N TYR A 581 -8.47 4.93 10.35
CA TYR A 581 -8.51 4.85 11.81
C TYR A 581 -9.94 4.94 12.40
N ASP A 582 -10.89 5.46 11.62
CA ASP A 582 -12.29 5.57 12.02
C ASP A 582 -13.09 4.29 11.71
N TYR A 583 -12.83 3.24 12.50
CA TYR A 583 -13.49 1.94 12.35
C TYR A 583 -15.01 2.00 12.45
N ARG A 584 -15.54 2.91 13.27
CA ARG A 584 -16.97 3.05 13.55
C ARG A 584 -17.66 4.14 12.71
N ASP A 585 -16.92 4.77 11.80
CA ASP A 585 -17.35 5.88 10.94
C ASP A 585 -18.00 7.03 11.76
N ILE A 586 -17.39 7.36 12.90
CA ILE A 586 -17.79 8.43 13.82
C ILE A 586 -17.85 9.78 13.08
N LEU A 587 -16.87 10.04 12.20
CA LEU A 587 -16.80 11.26 11.39
C LEU A 587 -17.69 11.22 10.15
N LYS A 588 -18.31 10.07 9.84
CA LYS A 588 -19.19 9.84 8.67
C LYS A 588 -18.50 10.17 7.34
N ARG A 589 -17.27 9.68 7.17
CA ARG A 589 -16.42 9.89 5.97
C ARG A 589 -16.29 8.64 5.11
N GLY A 590 -17.18 7.66 5.33
CA GLY A 590 -17.28 6.44 4.54
C GLY A 590 -16.54 5.24 5.13
N GLY A 591 -16.00 5.37 6.34
CA GLY A 591 -15.39 4.28 7.11
C GLY A 591 -14.33 3.46 6.37
N ASN A 592 -14.12 2.24 6.85
CA ASN A 592 -13.21 1.26 6.27
C ASN A 592 -13.91 0.48 5.15
N ILE A 593 -13.27 0.40 3.97
CA ILE A 593 -13.62 -0.60 2.94
C ILE A 593 -12.95 -1.92 3.29
N PHE A 594 -11.68 -1.86 3.68
CA PHE A 594 -10.95 -2.97 4.28
C PHE A 594 -10.19 -2.46 5.51
N PRO A 595 -10.49 -2.96 6.73
CA PRO A 595 -9.94 -2.43 7.98
C PRO A 595 -8.41 -2.32 7.99
N VAL A 596 -7.91 -1.28 8.67
CA VAL A 596 -6.48 -1.19 9.02
C VAL A 596 -6.21 -1.89 10.35
N TYR A 597 -4.94 -2.11 10.69
CA TYR A 597 -4.56 -2.64 11.99
C TYR A 597 -3.46 -1.78 12.63
N TYR A 598 -3.59 -1.53 13.94
CA TYR A 598 -2.59 -0.89 14.79
C TYR A 598 -2.23 -1.84 15.93
N ASP A 599 -0.95 -1.97 16.31
CA ASP A 599 -0.55 -2.74 17.49
C ASP A 599 -0.66 -1.93 18.80
N PHE A 600 -0.90 -0.63 18.70
CA PHE A 600 -1.03 0.30 19.83
C PHE A 600 -2.46 0.87 19.95
N ASP A 601 -2.87 1.24 21.17
CA ASP A 601 -4.19 1.88 21.40
C ASP A 601 -4.12 3.41 21.25
N GLU A 602 -3.03 4.01 21.74
CA GLU A 602 -2.82 5.45 21.91
C GLU A 602 -2.90 6.22 20.59
N SER A 603 -3.64 7.34 20.58
CA SER A 603 -3.70 8.25 19.45
C SER A 603 -2.45 9.12 19.44
N PHE A 604 -1.40 8.69 18.75
CA PHE A 604 -0.21 9.52 18.57
C PHE A 604 -0.37 10.48 17.38
N ASP A 605 0.41 11.55 17.33
CA ASP A 605 0.46 12.44 16.17
C ASP A 605 1.18 11.75 14.99
N ILE A 606 0.84 12.15 13.78
CA ILE A 606 1.60 11.80 12.60
C ILE A 606 3.03 12.29 12.69
N ASN A 607 3.33 13.49 13.19
CA ASN A 607 4.69 14.04 13.08
C ASN A 607 5.69 13.35 14.03
N PHE A 608 5.26 12.98 15.23
CA PHE A 608 6.16 12.52 16.30
C PHE A 608 6.10 11.02 16.64
N SER A 609 5.26 10.24 15.96
CA SER A 609 5.06 8.84 16.32
C SER A 609 5.87 7.86 15.48
N PHE A 610 6.50 6.93 16.17
CA PHE A 610 7.20 5.77 15.61
C PHE A 610 6.25 4.65 15.14
N ALA A 611 4.93 4.85 15.21
CA ALA A 611 3.94 3.82 14.92
C ALA A 611 2.89 4.25 13.90
N GLY A 612 2.51 3.31 13.03
CA GLY A 612 1.52 3.47 11.96
C GLY A 612 0.73 2.19 11.73
N SER A 613 -0.09 2.16 10.69
CA SER A 613 -0.81 0.95 10.27
C SER A 613 0.13 -0.06 9.61
N PHE A 614 -0.08 -1.35 9.80
CA PHE A 614 0.73 -2.37 9.14
C PHE A 614 -0.10 -3.59 8.71
N ASP A 615 0.01 -3.93 7.43
CA ASP A 615 -0.74 -5.04 6.83
C ASP A 615 -0.06 -6.40 7.00
N ASP A 616 1.21 -6.47 7.41
CA ASP A 616 1.88 -7.74 7.76
C ASP A 616 1.05 -8.52 8.77
N PHE A 617 0.32 -7.83 9.65
CA PHE A 617 -0.62 -8.42 10.61
C PHE A 617 -1.55 -9.49 9.99
N TYR A 618 -2.02 -9.27 8.76
CA TYR A 618 -2.97 -10.19 8.11
C TYR A 618 -2.30 -11.46 7.57
N PHE A 619 -1.00 -11.42 7.33
CA PHE A 619 -0.22 -12.49 6.70
C PHE A 619 0.93 -13.00 7.57
N ASP A 620 1.07 -12.48 8.78
CA ASP A 620 1.94 -12.98 9.84
C ASP A 620 1.24 -14.14 10.56
N PHE A 621 1.65 -15.34 10.17
CA PHE A 621 1.18 -16.58 10.72
C PHE A 621 2.14 -17.09 11.80
N SER A 622 3.42 -16.70 11.74
CA SER A 622 4.47 -17.09 12.67
C SER A 622 4.45 -16.35 14.01
N GLY A 623 3.84 -15.17 14.05
CA GLY A 623 3.79 -14.27 15.19
C GLY A 623 5.03 -13.40 15.37
N ASP A 624 5.87 -13.24 14.34
CA ASP A 624 7.12 -12.47 14.36
C ASP A 624 6.99 -11.02 13.86
N LYS A 625 5.75 -10.60 13.53
CA LYS A 625 5.33 -9.32 12.94
C LYS A 625 5.62 -9.16 11.43
N TYR A 626 6.15 -10.16 10.74
CA TYR A 626 6.40 -10.10 9.30
C TYR A 626 5.53 -11.09 8.54
N ALA A 627 5.10 -10.72 7.34
CA ALA A 627 4.28 -11.62 6.53
C ALA A 627 5.04 -12.88 6.09
N ASP A 628 4.38 -14.04 6.19
CA ASP A 628 4.88 -15.36 5.77
C ASP A 628 4.67 -15.62 4.26
N ILE A 629 3.76 -14.89 3.62
CA ILE A 629 3.49 -14.95 2.16
C ILE A 629 3.70 -13.59 1.50
N ASN A 630 3.81 -13.58 0.17
CA ASN A 630 4.00 -12.35 -0.60
C ASN A 630 2.66 -11.61 -0.72
N TYR A 631 2.54 -10.42 -0.17
CA TYR A 631 1.27 -9.69 -0.17
C TYR A 631 1.39 -8.25 -0.66
N GLY A 632 0.27 -7.67 -1.05
CA GLY A 632 0.13 -6.26 -1.38
C GLY A 632 -1.28 -5.75 -1.14
N ARG A 633 -1.44 -4.42 -1.06
CA ARG A 633 -2.74 -3.75 -0.95
C ARG A 633 -2.99 -2.86 -2.16
N PHE A 634 -4.19 -2.90 -2.72
CA PHE A 634 -4.67 -1.85 -3.62
C PHE A 634 -5.70 -1.00 -2.89
N PRO A 635 -5.33 0.20 -2.38
CA PRO A 635 -6.18 1.03 -1.53
C PRO A 635 -7.21 1.80 -2.38
N ALA A 636 -8.19 1.07 -2.90
CA ALA A 636 -9.29 1.61 -3.68
C ALA A 636 -10.45 2.02 -2.78
N ARG A 637 -11.07 3.16 -3.09
CA ARG A 637 -12.39 3.53 -2.56
C ARG A 637 -13.50 3.32 -3.59
N ASP A 638 -13.14 3.11 -4.86
CA ASP A 638 -14.10 2.93 -5.96
C ASP A 638 -13.73 1.75 -6.87
N LYS A 639 -14.77 1.04 -7.35
CA LYS A 639 -14.59 -0.15 -8.19
C LYS A 639 -13.89 0.14 -9.53
N SER A 640 -14.01 1.36 -10.07
CA SER A 640 -13.37 1.74 -11.33
C SER A 640 -11.85 1.87 -11.17
N GLU A 641 -11.37 2.24 -9.97
CA GLU A 641 -9.95 2.27 -9.66
C GLU A 641 -9.36 0.86 -9.75
N VAL A 642 -10.09 -0.14 -9.23
CA VAL A 642 -9.70 -1.56 -9.28
C VAL A 642 -9.63 -2.04 -10.72
N LEU A 643 -10.68 -1.79 -11.51
CA LEU A 643 -10.71 -2.17 -12.92
C LEU A 643 -9.54 -1.55 -13.71
N ASN A 644 -9.30 -0.26 -13.52
CA ASN A 644 -8.23 0.47 -14.21
C ASN A 644 -6.84 -0.04 -13.80
N TYR A 645 -6.63 -0.31 -12.52
CA TYR A 645 -5.36 -0.84 -12.01
C TYR A 645 -5.07 -2.26 -12.52
N LEU A 646 -6.04 -3.17 -12.44
CA LEU A 646 -5.84 -4.55 -12.90
C LEU A 646 -5.66 -4.63 -14.42
N LYS A 647 -6.32 -3.77 -15.19
CA LYS A 647 -6.04 -3.61 -16.63
C LYS A 647 -4.61 -3.12 -16.87
N LYS A 648 -4.12 -2.16 -16.09
CA LYS A 648 -2.73 -1.67 -16.11
C LYS A 648 -1.74 -2.81 -15.80
N VAL A 649 -2.05 -3.71 -14.87
CA VAL A 649 -1.25 -4.92 -14.57
C VAL A 649 -1.16 -5.85 -15.79
N ILE A 650 -2.30 -6.18 -16.41
CA ILE A 650 -2.32 -7.06 -17.59
C ILE A 650 -1.53 -6.42 -18.74
N ASP A 651 -1.76 -5.13 -19.04
CA ASP A 651 -1.04 -4.42 -20.11
C ASP A 651 0.48 -4.34 -19.83
N TYR A 652 0.90 -4.20 -18.56
CA TYR A 652 2.30 -4.20 -18.15
C TYR A 652 2.98 -5.56 -18.39
N GLU A 653 2.37 -6.66 -17.96
CA GLU A 653 2.96 -8.00 -18.04
C GLU A 653 2.90 -8.62 -19.43
N THR A 654 1.82 -8.37 -20.18
CA THR A 654 1.71 -8.78 -21.60
C THR A 654 2.62 -7.97 -22.52
N ASN A 655 3.28 -6.94 -21.97
CA ASN A 655 4.27 -6.12 -22.66
C ASN A 655 3.71 -5.47 -23.94
N LYS A 656 2.42 -5.11 -23.91
CA LYS A 656 1.67 -4.50 -25.02
C LYS A 656 2.35 -3.26 -25.61
N PHE A 657 3.10 -2.52 -24.78
CA PHE A 657 3.88 -1.34 -25.17
C PHE A 657 5.38 -1.60 -24.94
N PHE A 658 5.98 -2.35 -25.87
CA PHE A 658 7.39 -2.72 -25.81
C PHE A 658 8.31 -1.52 -26.08
N SER A 659 9.24 -1.22 -25.15
CA SER A 659 10.38 -0.31 -25.35
C SER A 659 11.49 -0.62 -24.34
N ASP A 660 12.62 0.10 -24.41
CA ASP A 660 13.74 0.05 -23.46
C ASP A 660 13.44 0.60 -22.06
N TRP A 661 12.26 1.14 -21.77
CA TRP A 661 11.96 1.76 -20.47
C TRP A 661 12.12 0.81 -19.28
N LYS A 662 11.89 -0.50 -19.50
CA LYS A 662 12.09 -1.55 -18.50
C LYS A 662 13.57 -1.80 -18.14
N ASN A 663 14.51 -1.17 -18.86
CA ASN A 663 15.95 -1.20 -18.60
C ASN A 663 16.47 0.09 -17.93
N ARG A 664 15.58 1.00 -17.50
CA ARG A 664 15.95 2.28 -16.92
C ARG A 664 15.61 2.35 -15.44
N VAL A 665 16.52 2.88 -14.64
CA VAL A 665 16.32 3.20 -13.21
C VAL A 665 16.48 4.70 -12.99
N LEU A 666 15.59 5.29 -12.21
CA LEU A 666 15.72 6.67 -11.73
C LEU A 666 16.12 6.65 -10.24
N LEU A 667 17.20 7.33 -9.91
CA LEU A 667 17.62 7.56 -8.52
C LEU A 667 17.36 9.02 -8.15
N VAL A 668 16.73 9.22 -6.99
CA VAL A 668 16.30 10.52 -6.51
C VAL A 668 16.82 10.70 -5.09
N ALA A 669 17.43 11.85 -4.81
CA ALA A 669 18.03 12.15 -3.52
C ALA A 669 17.69 13.58 -3.11
N ASP A 670 17.22 13.70 -1.88
CA ASP A 670 16.98 14.96 -1.17
C ASP A 670 18.29 15.63 -0.73
N ASP A 671 18.25 16.95 -0.54
CA ASP A 671 19.37 17.76 -0.07
C ASP A 671 18.99 18.72 1.08
N PHE A 672 17.76 18.64 1.60
CA PHE A 672 17.19 19.37 2.73
C PHE A 672 17.92 20.67 3.15
N VAL A 673 17.41 21.80 2.68
CA VAL A 673 17.99 23.14 2.81
C VAL A 673 17.30 23.90 3.96
N ASN A 674 17.67 23.61 5.21
CA ASN A 674 17.09 24.35 6.36
C ASN A 674 18.10 24.72 7.46
N GLY A 675 19.30 25.19 7.07
CA GLY A 675 20.29 25.74 8.01
C GLY A 675 20.81 24.76 9.07
N SER A 676 20.65 23.45 8.86
CA SER A 676 21.17 22.43 9.77
C SER A 676 22.70 22.42 9.71
N SER A 677 23.36 22.13 10.83
CA SER A 677 24.82 21.99 10.90
C SER A 677 25.33 20.67 10.30
N THR A 678 24.46 19.84 9.71
CA THR A 678 24.77 18.49 9.24
C THR A 678 24.55 18.36 7.73
N CYS A 679 25.51 17.75 7.03
CA CYS A 679 25.49 17.59 5.58
C CYS A 679 24.56 16.44 5.16
N GLU A 680 23.33 16.78 4.76
CA GLU A 680 22.25 15.84 4.37
C GLU A 680 22.58 15.01 3.12
N SER A 681 23.48 15.49 2.25
CA SER A 681 24.04 14.70 1.16
C SER A 681 24.62 13.35 1.60
N SER A 682 25.16 13.27 2.82
CA SER A 682 25.65 12.00 3.37
C SER A 682 24.54 10.97 3.62
N TRP A 683 23.28 11.42 3.76
CA TRP A 683 22.13 10.60 4.11
C TRP A 683 21.28 10.17 2.92
N HIS A 684 21.22 10.96 1.83
CA HIS A 684 20.37 10.64 0.66
C HIS A 684 21.17 10.49 -0.65
N LEU A 685 22.09 11.42 -0.92
CA LEU A 685 22.89 11.43 -2.16
C LEU A 685 23.92 10.29 -2.16
N ILE A 686 24.70 10.15 -1.09
CA ILE A 686 25.73 9.11 -1.00
C ILE A 686 25.14 7.70 -1.08
N PRO A 687 24.06 7.35 -0.35
CA PRO A 687 23.43 6.05 -0.53
C PRO A 687 22.90 5.82 -1.94
N SER A 688 22.28 6.81 -2.59
CA SER A 688 21.86 6.72 -4.00
C SER A 688 23.03 6.37 -4.93
N ASN A 689 24.15 7.08 -4.77
CA ASN A 689 25.36 6.84 -5.53
C ASN A 689 25.96 5.44 -5.28
N ILE A 690 25.92 4.96 -4.03
CA ILE A 690 26.34 3.60 -3.67
C ILE A 690 25.46 2.54 -4.35
N ILE A 691 24.14 2.75 -4.39
CA ILE A 691 23.19 1.86 -5.08
C ILE A 691 23.57 1.74 -6.56
N GLN A 692 23.82 2.85 -7.25
CA GLN A 692 24.28 2.81 -8.65
C GLN A 692 25.61 2.07 -8.81
N LYS A 693 26.62 2.42 -8.00
CA LYS A 693 27.98 1.88 -8.12
C LYS A 693 28.03 0.36 -7.88
N LEU A 694 27.34 -0.11 -6.85
CA LEU A 694 27.55 -1.47 -6.32
C LEU A 694 26.39 -2.42 -6.60
N PHE A 695 25.17 -1.92 -6.79
CA PHE A 695 23.96 -2.75 -6.81
C PHE A 695 23.21 -2.73 -8.14
N ILE A 696 23.41 -1.72 -9.00
CA ILE A 696 22.82 -1.71 -10.35
C ILE A 696 23.79 -2.34 -11.37
N PRO A 697 23.35 -3.32 -12.18
CA PRO A 697 24.16 -3.87 -13.27
C PRO A 697 24.49 -2.84 -14.37
N ARG A 698 25.68 -2.94 -14.98
CA ARG A 698 26.13 -2.01 -16.05
C ARG A 698 25.24 -2.01 -17.31
N ASN A 699 24.52 -3.10 -17.57
CA ASN A 699 23.58 -3.21 -18.69
C ASN A 699 22.30 -2.41 -18.47
N VAL A 700 22.10 -1.78 -17.30
CA VAL A 700 20.92 -0.97 -16.95
C VAL A 700 21.27 0.51 -17.07
N VAL A 701 20.37 1.29 -17.68
CA VAL A 701 20.50 2.75 -17.81
C VAL A 701 20.06 3.40 -16.49
N VAL A 702 20.87 4.29 -15.94
CA VAL A 702 20.59 5.01 -14.70
C VAL A 702 20.57 6.50 -14.95
N ASN A 703 19.51 7.16 -14.51
CA ASN A 703 19.36 8.62 -14.49
C ASN A 703 19.14 9.11 -13.06
N HIS A 704 19.34 10.41 -12.84
CA HIS A 704 19.23 11.05 -11.53
C HIS A 704 18.19 12.16 -11.52
N ALA A 705 17.62 12.44 -10.36
CA ALA A 705 17.00 13.72 -10.04
C ALA A 705 17.46 14.08 -8.62
N TYR A 706 18.72 14.53 -8.50
CA TYR A 706 19.31 14.86 -7.21
C TYR A 706 19.06 16.33 -6.91
N MET A 707 18.39 16.61 -5.78
CA MET A 707 17.82 17.93 -5.54
C MET A 707 18.88 19.05 -5.40
N HIS A 708 20.10 18.72 -4.99
CA HIS A 708 21.22 19.68 -4.91
C HIS A 708 21.61 20.27 -6.28
N GLU A 709 21.24 19.63 -7.40
CA GLU A 709 21.55 20.10 -8.76
C GLU A 709 20.64 21.25 -9.23
N TYR A 710 19.56 21.53 -8.49
CA TYR A 710 18.54 22.50 -8.88
C TYR A 710 18.52 23.71 -7.93
N PRO A 711 18.31 24.92 -8.46
CA PRO A 711 18.26 26.13 -7.66
C PRO A 711 17.04 26.16 -6.74
N LEU A 712 17.23 26.73 -5.55
CA LEU A 712 16.16 27.03 -4.61
C LEU A 712 15.49 28.37 -5.01
N GLU A 713 14.17 28.36 -5.16
CA GLU A 713 13.32 29.51 -5.43
C GLU A 713 12.34 29.71 -4.27
N GLY A 714 12.65 30.65 -3.36
CA GLY A 714 11.96 30.75 -2.07
C GLY A 714 12.26 29.51 -1.22
N ASP A 715 11.23 28.75 -0.87
CA ASP A 715 11.34 27.50 -0.10
C ASP A 715 11.14 26.25 -0.97
N LYS A 716 11.18 26.38 -2.30
CA LYS A 716 10.85 25.30 -3.25
C LYS A 716 11.90 25.14 -4.34
N LYS A 717 11.94 23.96 -4.96
CA LYS A 717 12.77 23.66 -6.15
C LYS A 717 11.88 23.28 -7.35
N PRO A 718 11.22 24.27 -8.00
CA PRO A 718 10.27 23.99 -9.07
C PRO A 718 10.88 23.27 -10.28
N LEU A 719 12.15 23.54 -10.62
CA LEU A 719 12.86 22.84 -11.69
C LEU A 719 13.10 21.35 -11.35
N ALA A 720 13.37 21.02 -10.09
CA ALA A 720 13.49 19.62 -9.64
C ALA A 720 12.14 18.89 -9.74
N ASN A 721 11.05 19.55 -9.34
CA ASN A 721 9.69 19.02 -9.46
C ASN A 721 9.31 18.73 -10.92
N GLN A 722 9.54 19.70 -11.81
CA GLN A 722 9.24 19.55 -13.23
C GLN A 722 10.06 18.42 -13.86
N ASP A 723 11.35 18.32 -13.54
CA ASP A 723 12.21 17.26 -14.07
C ASP A 723 11.84 15.88 -13.53
N PHE A 724 11.50 15.76 -12.23
CA PHE A 724 10.99 14.51 -11.67
C PHE A 724 9.71 14.04 -12.38
N ILE A 725 8.73 14.93 -12.58
CA ILE A 725 7.49 14.61 -13.30
C ILE A 725 7.79 14.20 -14.75
N ASN A 726 8.66 14.95 -15.43
CA ASN A 726 9.07 14.64 -16.80
C ASN A 726 9.71 13.26 -16.91
N LYS A 727 10.60 12.91 -15.97
CA LYS A 727 11.24 11.60 -15.89
C LYS A 727 10.23 10.51 -15.54
N PHE A 728 9.35 10.71 -14.57
CA PHE A 728 8.28 9.75 -14.26
C PHE A 728 7.47 9.40 -15.52
N ASN A 729 7.07 10.42 -16.29
CA ASN A 729 6.29 10.26 -17.52
C ASN A 729 7.09 9.61 -18.66
N ASN A 730 8.42 9.64 -18.63
CA ASN A 730 9.28 9.02 -19.64
C ASN A 730 9.40 7.49 -19.50
N GLY A 731 9.02 6.94 -18.35
CA GLY A 731 8.99 5.52 -18.07
C GLY A 731 10.34 4.98 -17.56
N TYR A 732 10.27 4.33 -16.40
CA TYR A 732 11.36 3.66 -15.70
C TYR A 732 10.82 2.36 -15.11
N ILE A 733 11.62 1.29 -15.05
CA ILE A 733 11.13 0.08 -14.35
C ILE A 733 11.05 0.32 -12.84
N LEU A 734 12.02 1.06 -12.32
CA LEU A 734 12.17 1.32 -10.91
C LEU A 734 12.56 2.78 -10.69
N ILE A 735 11.87 3.43 -9.76
CA ILE A 735 12.22 4.75 -9.25
C ILE A 735 12.55 4.58 -7.77
N ASN A 736 13.75 4.96 -7.34
CA ASN A 736 14.16 4.89 -5.94
C ASN A 736 14.40 6.30 -5.39
N ILE A 737 13.71 6.62 -4.30
CA ILE A 737 13.72 7.95 -3.68
C ILE A 737 14.22 7.84 -2.25
N PHE A 738 15.37 8.43 -1.96
CA PHE A 738 15.84 8.71 -0.60
C PHE A 738 15.54 10.16 -0.26
N SER A 739 14.61 10.40 0.66
CA SER A 739 14.16 11.75 0.99
C SER A 739 13.43 11.82 2.32
N HIS A 740 13.21 13.04 2.81
CA HIS A 740 12.15 13.35 3.76
C HIS A 740 10.76 13.28 3.11
N GLY A 741 9.74 13.13 3.93
CA GLY A 741 8.39 12.92 3.42
C GLY A 741 7.33 13.05 4.50
N ASN A 742 6.15 13.41 4.03
CA ASN A 742 4.93 13.39 4.80
C ASN A 742 3.79 12.86 3.89
N PRO A 743 2.55 12.73 4.38
CA PRO A 743 1.46 12.19 3.56
C PRO A 743 1.13 12.97 2.29
N SER A 744 1.48 14.25 2.19
CA SER A 744 1.15 15.12 1.05
C SER A 744 2.31 15.47 0.14
N GLN A 745 3.56 15.28 0.56
CA GLN A 745 4.73 15.64 -0.25
C GLN A 745 6.00 14.83 0.06
N ILE A 746 6.91 14.84 -0.91
CA ILE A 746 8.29 14.36 -0.83
C ILE A 746 9.23 15.58 -0.84
N ALA A 747 10.22 15.56 0.05
CA ALA A 747 11.15 16.65 0.37
C ALA A 747 10.45 17.92 0.92
N SER A 748 11.20 18.75 1.65
CA SER A 748 10.65 20.00 2.20
C SER A 748 10.50 21.06 1.10
N GLU A 749 11.41 21.04 0.13
CA GLU A 749 11.49 21.90 -1.05
C GLU A 749 10.49 21.50 -2.15
N GLN A 750 9.54 20.62 -1.81
CA GLN A 750 8.43 20.16 -2.64
C GLN A 750 8.90 19.52 -3.96
N LEU A 751 9.67 18.42 -3.88
CA LEU A 751 10.03 17.62 -5.06
C LEU A 751 8.77 17.11 -5.77
N PHE A 752 7.80 16.59 -5.01
CA PHE A 752 6.52 16.13 -5.54
C PHE A 752 5.44 16.19 -4.46
N SER A 753 4.23 16.60 -4.81
CA SER A 753 3.11 16.77 -3.88
C SER A 753 1.80 16.20 -4.41
N LEU A 754 0.77 16.10 -3.57
CA LEU A 754 -0.58 15.72 -3.99
C LEU A 754 -1.14 16.61 -5.09
N SER A 755 -0.77 17.90 -5.12
CA SER A 755 -1.18 18.84 -6.16
C SER A 755 -0.59 18.53 -7.55
N ASP A 756 0.43 17.68 -7.61
CA ASP A 756 1.11 17.28 -8.83
C ASP A 756 0.62 15.95 -9.41
N ILE A 757 -0.27 15.23 -8.73
CA ILE A 757 -0.74 13.88 -9.12
C ILE A 757 -1.35 13.87 -10.53
N ASP A 758 -2.09 14.92 -10.90
CA ASP A 758 -2.70 15.00 -12.24
C ASP A 758 -1.70 15.25 -13.37
N LYS A 759 -0.46 15.65 -13.04
CA LYS A 759 0.64 15.79 -13.99
C LYS A 759 1.30 14.43 -14.28
N LEU A 760 1.02 13.38 -13.50
CA LEU A 760 1.52 12.03 -13.75
C LEU A 760 0.79 11.38 -14.92
N ASN A 761 1.56 10.98 -15.90
CA ASN A 761 1.14 10.29 -17.10
C ASN A 761 2.27 9.39 -17.61
N ALA A 762 2.40 8.19 -17.05
CA ALA A 762 3.44 7.23 -17.41
C ALA A 762 3.30 6.67 -18.85
N TYR A 763 2.32 7.10 -19.65
CA TYR A 763 2.12 6.66 -21.05
C TYR A 763 2.20 5.13 -21.25
N ASN A 764 1.54 4.36 -20.38
CA ASN A 764 1.59 2.88 -20.32
C ASN A 764 2.98 2.28 -19.98
N LYS A 765 3.86 3.04 -19.35
CA LYS A 765 5.17 2.63 -18.82
C LYS A 765 5.22 2.77 -17.28
N PRO A 766 4.26 2.17 -16.55
CA PRO A 766 4.08 2.45 -15.13
C PRO A 766 5.28 1.94 -14.31
N PRO A 767 5.97 2.81 -13.55
CA PRO A 767 7.13 2.41 -12.75
C PRO A 767 6.73 1.69 -11.45
N PHE A 768 7.61 0.85 -10.93
CA PHE A 768 7.58 0.47 -9.51
C PHE A 768 8.33 1.54 -8.72
N VAL A 769 7.68 2.18 -7.75
CA VAL A 769 8.23 3.32 -7.01
C VAL A 769 8.59 2.92 -5.59
N LEU A 770 9.86 3.07 -5.22
CA LEU A 770 10.36 2.89 -3.86
C LEU A 770 10.53 4.27 -3.24
N ILE A 771 9.63 4.63 -2.32
CA ILE A 771 9.73 5.88 -1.56
C ILE A 771 10.29 5.52 -0.18
N LEU A 772 11.60 5.64 -0.03
CA LEU A 772 12.29 5.30 1.21
C LEU A 772 12.29 6.52 2.14
N SER A 773 11.08 6.83 2.61
CA SER A 773 10.77 8.03 3.37
C SER A 773 9.66 7.79 4.40
N CYS A 774 9.44 8.78 5.27
CA CYS A 774 8.39 8.76 6.27
C CYS A 774 7.00 8.96 5.63
N LYS A 775 6.03 8.13 6.02
CA LYS A 775 4.58 8.44 5.96
C LYS A 775 3.96 8.71 4.58
N THR A 776 4.64 8.43 3.48
CA THR A 776 4.06 8.70 2.15
C THR A 776 3.02 7.65 1.72
N ASN A 777 2.94 6.50 2.41
CA ASN A 777 1.88 5.49 2.25
C ASN A 777 0.84 5.54 3.39
N VAL A 778 0.59 6.69 4.02
CA VAL A 778 -0.47 6.81 5.05
C VAL A 778 -1.85 6.76 4.38
N PHE A 779 -2.42 5.56 4.32
CA PHE A 779 -3.72 5.27 3.71
C PHE A 779 -4.89 5.23 4.69
N ASP A 780 -4.61 5.35 5.98
CA ASP A 780 -5.62 5.28 7.04
C ASP A 780 -6.26 6.65 7.37
N ARG A 781 -5.99 7.69 6.56
CA ARG A 781 -6.41 9.08 6.79
C ARG A 781 -7.31 9.60 5.69
N VAL A 782 -8.60 9.54 5.95
CA VAL A 782 -9.65 10.04 5.05
C VAL A 782 -10.04 11.50 5.32
N ASP A 783 -9.33 12.16 6.24
CA ASP A 783 -9.81 13.36 6.90
C ASP A 783 -9.25 14.70 6.39
N GLY A 784 -8.49 14.69 5.29
CA GLY A 784 -8.25 15.87 4.45
C GLY A 784 -7.18 16.85 4.92
N ASP A 785 -6.85 16.91 6.22
CA ASP A 785 -6.12 18.08 6.75
C ASP A 785 -4.60 18.10 6.45
N LEU A 786 -3.98 16.96 6.12
CA LEU A 786 -2.56 16.90 5.72
C LEU A 786 -2.25 15.90 4.58
N ALA A 787 -3.16 14.96 4.30
CA ALA A 787 -3.01 13.93 3.28
C ALA A 787 -4.05 14.06 2.15
N GLY A 788 -4.94 15.07 2.17
CA GLY A 788 -6.17 14.99 1.38
C GLY A 788 -7.02 13.76 1.77
N PRO A 789 -8.00 13.36 0.94
CA PRO A 789 -8.73 12.09 1.15
C PRO A 789 -7.90 10.84 0.84
N LYS A 790 -6.70 10.98 0.25
CA LYS A 790 -5.79 9.91 -0.17
C LYS A 790 -4.35 10.36 -0.06
N GLY A 791 -3.52 9.60 0.65
CA GLY A 791 -2.08 9.82 0.75
C GLY A 791 -1.34 9.78 -0.60
N LEU A 792 -0.10 10.25 -0.60
CA LEU A 792 0.70 10.42 -1.82
C LEU A 792 0.88 9.11 -2.60
N GLY A 793 1.29 8.03 -1.93
CA GLY A 793 1.50 6.73 -2.57
C GLY A 793 0.22 6.08 -3.08
N GLU A 794 -0.90 6.30 -2.38
CA GLU A 794 -2.23 5.85 -2.83
C GLU A 794 -2.65 6.57 -4.10
N SER A 795 -2.44 7.89 -4.14
CA SER A 795 -2.75 8.73 -5.29
C SER A 795 -1.90 8.35 -6.51
N MET A 796 -0.63 8.01 -6.30
CA MET A 796 0.27 7.53 -7.37
C MET A 796 -0.19 6.21 -7.99
N ILE A 797 -0.69 5.25 -7.20
CA ILE A 797 -1.08 3.93 -7.71
C ILE A 797 -2.50 3.89 -8.30
N THR A 798 -3.43 4.63 -7.69
CA THR A 798 -4.84 4.70 -8.13
C THR A 798 -5.01 5.51 -9.42
N LYS A 799 -4.06 6.39 -9.76
CA LYS A 799 -3.99 7.04 -11.07
C LYS A 799 -3.85 5.98 -12.18
N SER A 800 -4.74 6.04 -13.17
CA SER A 800 -4.79 5.09 -14.30
C SER A 800 -3.45 5.00 -15.06
N ASN A 801 -2.77 6.13 -15.23
CA ASN A 801 -1.44 6.24 -15.84
C ASN A 801 -0.34 6.53 -14.80
N GLY A 802 -0.55 6.14 -13.54
CA GLY A 802 0.44 6.27 -12.47
C GLY A 802 1.38 5.07 -12.35
N ALA A 803 1.79 4.76 -11.13
CA ALA A 803 2.72 3.67 -10.82
C ALA A 803 2.10 2.27 -10.98
N ILE A 804 2.93 1.24 -11.22
CA ILE A 804 2.49 -0.18 -11.20
C ILE A 804 2.43 -0.72 -9.77
N GLY A 805 3.26 -0.16 -8.90
CA GLY A 805 3.28 -0.40 -7.46
C GLY A 805 4.02 0.72 -6.74
N VAL A 806 3.74 0.88 -5.46
CA VAL A 806 4.42 1.85 -4.58
C VAL A 806 4.77 1.18 -3.27
N LEU A 807 6.06 1.13 -2.93
CA LEU A 807 6.53 0.66 -1.63
C LEU A 807 6.98 1.84 -0.78
N SER A 808 6.31 2.06 0.34
CA SER A 808 6.66 3.10 1.30
C SER A 808 6.12 2.81 2.70
N SER A 809 6.53 3.62 3.67
CA SER A 809 6.15 3.54 5.08
C SER A 809 4.84 4.28 5.39
N THR A 810 4.02 3.68 6.26
CA THR A 810 2.87 4.31 6.92
C THR A 810 3.26 5.11 8.17
N ALA A 811 4.51 4.99 8.62
CA ALA A 811 5.03 5.61 9.84
C ALA A 811 6.36 6.34 9.60
N LEU A 812 6.97 6.86 10.67
CA LEU A 812 8.36 7.32 10.62
C LEU A 812 9.28 6.18 10.14
N SER A 813 10.28 6.56 9.34
CA SER A 813 11.34 5.69 8.86
C SER A 813 12.68 6.42 9.04
N PHE A 814 13.77 5.66 9.17
CA PHE A 814 15.09 6.23 9.41
C PHE A 814 16.03 5.89 8.28
N VAL A 815 16.91 6.84 7.94
CA VAL A 815 17.87 6.74 6.83
C VAL A 815 18.62 5.41 6.85
N GLY A 816 19.19 5.02 7.99
CA GLY A 816 19.95 3.77 8.09
C GLY A 816 19.14 2.52 7.71
N GLY A 817 17.90 2.41 8.22
CA GLY A 817 17.00 1.30 7.89
C GLY A 817 16.57 1.32 6.42
N ASN A 818 16.29 2.51 5.89
CA ASN A 818 15.91 2.72 4.49
C ASN A 818 17.03 2.32 3.52
N VAL A 819 18.27 2.71 3.82
CA VAL A 819 19.45 2.35 3.02
C VAL A 819 19.70 0.85 3.03
N ALA A 820 19.63 0.21 4.20
CA ALA A 820 19.80 -1.23 4.31
C ALA A 820 18.74 -1.99 3.48
N TYR A 821 17.48 -1.58 3.60
CA TYR A 821 16.37 -2.19 2.86
C TYR A 821 16.52 -2.01 1.34
N ALA A 822 16.92 -0.82 0.88
CA ALA A 822 17.23 -0.58 -0.53
C ALA A 822 18.37 -1.48 -1.04
N GLN A 823 19.45 -1.61 -0.26
CA GLN A 823 20.58 -2.46 -0.64
C GLN A 823 20.14 -3.90 -0.85
N ASP A 824 19.29 -4.45 0.03
CA ASP A 824 18.77 -5.81 -0.09
C ASP A 824 17.85 -5.99 -1.31
N ILE A 825 16.99 -5.00 -1.59
CA ILE A 825 16.15 -4.96 -2.80
C ILE A 825 17.01 -4.95 -4.07
N PHE A 826 17.95 -4.00 -4.19
CA PHE A 826 18.78 -3.87 -5.38
C PHE A 826 19.79 -5.02 -5.52
N GLN A 827 20.24 -5.61 -4.40
CA GLN A 827 21.05 -6.82 -4.40
C GLN A 827 20.32 -8.00 -5.05
N THR A 828 19.03 -8.18 -4.74
CA THR A 828 18.16 -9.18 -5.38
C THR A 828 18.06 -8.93 -6.89
N LEU A 829 17.78 -7.67 -7.29
CA LEU A 829 17.59 -7.28 -8.69
C LEU A 829 18.87 -7.30 -9.53
N LYS A 830 20.06 -7.23 -8.89
CA LYS A 830 21.37 -7.27 -9.57
C LYS A 830 21.60 -8.53 -10.40
N THR A 831 20.84 -9.59 -10.15
CA THR A 831 20.93 -10.86 -10.90
C THR A 831 20.39 -10.77 -12.34
N ASN A 832 19.75 -9.67 -12.74
CA ASN A 832 18.97 -9.55 -13.98
C ASN A 832 17.86 -10.60 -14.12
N LYS A 833 17.40 -11.16 -12.99
CA LYS A 833 16.23 -12.05 -12.94
C LYS A 833 14.99 -11.26 -12.55
N LYS A 834 13.82 -11.85 -12.83
CA LYS A 834 12.52 -11.28 -12.45
C LYS A 834 12.06 -11.86 -11.12
N PHE A 835 11.49 -11.00 -10.28
CA PHE A 835 10.92 -11.36 -8.98
C PHE A 835 9.56 -10.68 -8.81
N PRO A 836 8.59 -11.32 -8.15
CA PRO A 836 7.32 -10.67 -7.81
C PRO A 836 7.55 -9.46 -6.90
N MET A 837 6.76 -8.38 -7.06
CA MET A 837 6.84 -7.19 -6.20
C MET A 837 6.70 -7.55 -4.71
N GLY A 838 5.82 -8.49 -4.37
CA GLY A 838 5.62 -8.94 -3.00
C GLY A 838 6.82 -9.70 -2.42
N TYR A 839 7.60 -10.38 -3.28
CA TYR A 839 8.88 -10.96 -2.87
C TYR A 839 9.91 -9.86 -2.63
N ILE A 840 10.03 -8.91 -3.56
CA ILE A 840 10.94 -7.76 -3.45
C ILE A 840 10.67 -6.96 -2.18
N SER A 841 9.40 -6.69 -1.85
CA SER A 841 9.04 -5.96 -0.64
C SER A 841 9.33 -6.73 0.65
N ARG A 842 9.52 -8.04 0.61
CA ARG A 842 9.91 -8.82 1.81
C ARG A 842 11.42 -8.92 1.98
N MET A 843 12.21 -8.73 0.91
CA MET A 843 13.67 -8.84 0.95
C MET A 843 14.30 -7.76 1.82
N GLY A 844 14.90 -8.14 2.95
CA GLY A 844 15.58 -7.21 3.85
C GLY A 844 14.65 -6.26 4.61
N LYS A 845 13.34 -6.55 4.61
CA LYS A 845 12.34 -5.72 5.30
C LYS A 845 12.68 -5.70 6.80
N ASN A 846 13.04 -4.51 7.28
CA ASN A 846 13.48 -4.28 8.66
C ASN A 846 12.49 -3.40 9.46
N ASN A 847 11.37 -3.03 8.82
CA ASN A 847 10.32 -2.21 9.39
C ASN A 847 8.96 -2.69 8.86
N TRP A 848 8.10 -3.21 9.73
CA TRP A 848 6.76 -3.71 9.39
C TRP A 848 5.80 -2.61 8.91
N TYR A 849 6.09 -1.33 9.10
CA TYR A 849 5.27 -0.23 8.59
C TYR A 849 5.45 0.04 7.09
N TYR A 850 6.41 -0.61 6.41
CA TYR A 850 6.49 -0.57 4.95
C TYR A 850 5.41 -1.45 4.33
N VAL A 851 4.52 -0.84 3.55
CA VAL A 851 3.43 -1.53 2.88
C VAL A 851 3.62 -1.42 1.37
N LEU A 852 3.53 -2.56 0.68
CA LEU A 852 3.47 -2.60 -0.78
C LEU A 852 2.05 -2.26 -1.22
N PHE A 853 1.90 -1.14 -1.92
CA PHE A 853 0.72 -0.90 -2.72
C PHE A 853 0.87 -1.55 -4.10
N GLY A 854 -0.10 -2.37 -4.47
CA GLY A 854 -0.20 -3.06 -5.76
C GLY A 854 -0.35 -4.57 -5.66
N ASP A 855 -0.49 -5.22 -6.82
CA ASP A 855 -0.54 -6.68 -6.96
C ASP A 855 0.84 -7.29 -6.64
N PRO A 856 0.98 -8.09 -5.57
CA PRO A 856 2.27 -8.66 -5.18
C PRO A 856 2.87 -9.62 -6.20
N SER A 857 2.07 -10.14 -7.12
CA SER A 857 2.51 -11.10 -8.13
C SER A 857 3.14 -10.43 -9.36
N VAL A 858 3.07 -9.11 -9.50
CA VAL A 858 3.68 -8.40 -10.64
C VAL A 858 5.19 -8.63 -10.68
N MET A 859 5.69 -9.12 -11.80
CA MET A 859 7.10 -9.46 -11.97
C MET A 859 7.96 -8.23 -12.34
N ILE A 860 8.97 -7.92 -11.52
CA ILE A 860 9.95 -6.85 -11.72
C ILE A 860 11.35 -7.45 -11.86
N GLY A 861 12.13 -6.96 -12.83
CA GLY A 861 13.52 -7.38 -13.00
C GLY A 861 14.18 -6.65 -14.16
N TYR A 862 15.51 -6.61 -14.26
CA TYR A 862 16.14 -6.02 -15.43
C TYR A 862 16.15 -7.00 -16.61
N PRO A 863 16.18 -6.52 -17.87
CA PRO A 863 16.39 -7.38 -19.02
C PRO A 863 17.62 -8.29 -18.88
N THR A 864 17.46 -9.58 -19.17
CA THR A 864 18.51 -10.59 -19.05
C THR A 864 19.65 -10.29 -20.01
N ILE A 865 20.89 -10.38 -19.54
CA ILE A 865 22.07 -10.11 -20.38
C ILE A 865 22.23 -11.21 -21.42
N ASP A 866 22.47 -10.79 -22.66
CA ASP A 866 22.85 -11.63 -23.78
C ASP A 866 24.07 -11.01 -24.48
N ASN A 867 25.24 -11.66 -24.39
CA ASN A 867 26.50 -11.13 -24.92
C ASN A 867 26.70 -11.38 -26.43
N ASN A 868 25.65 -11.76 -27.15
CA ASN A 868 25.73 -12.07 -28.58
C ASN A 868 25.73 -10.83 -29.50
N LEU A 869 25.78 -9.61 -28.95
CA LEU A 869 25.98 -8.41 -29.76
C LEU A 869 27.43 -8.33 -30.24
N GLN A 870 27.65 -8.51 -31.54
CA GLN A 870 28.95 -8.29 -32.14
C GLN A 870 29.10 -6.81 -32.50
N PHE A 871 30.06 -6.13 -31.88
CA PHE A 871 30.41 -4.75 -32.18
C PHE A 871 31.95 -4.61 -32.08
N PRO A 872 32.59 -3.74 -32.89
CA PRO A 872 34.02 -3.48 -32.78
C PRO A 872 34.44 -3.07 -31.37
N ASP A 873 35.64 -3.49 -30.95
CA ASP A 873 36.19 -3.13 -29.63
C ASP A 873 36.66 -1.66 -29.56
N THR A 874 36.80 -1.00 -30.71
CA THR A 874 37.17 0.41 -30.83
C THR A 874 36.30 1.09 -31.86
N ALA A 875 35.77 2.27 -31.51
CA ALA A 875 35.06 3.18 -32.39
C ALA A 875 35.78 4.54 -32.41
N PHE A 876 36.01 5.12 -33.59
CA PHE A 876 36.70 6.40 -33.72
C PHE A 876 35.70 7.54 -33.92
N VAL A 877 35.96 8.70 -33.30
CA VAL A 877 35.13 9.90 -33.46
C VAL A 877 35.04 10.31 -34.94
N GLY A 878 33.86 10.76 -35.38
CA GLY A 878 33.56 11.06 -36.78
C GLY A 878 33.31 9.83 -37.67
N GLY A 879 33.40 8.61 -37.13
CA GLY A 879 33.19 7.38 -37.90
C GLY A 879 31.79 6.78 -37.76
N ILE A 880 31.39 5.99 -38.76
CA ILE A 880 30.20 5.12 -38.72
C ILE A 880 30.63 3.68 -38.41
N TYR A 881 30.02 3.07 -37.40
CA TYR A 881 30.30 1.69 -37.00
C TYR A 881 29.06 0.82 -37.11
N LYS A 882 29.28 -0.45 -37.48
CA LYS A 882 28.24 -1.46 -37.63
C LYS A 882 28.45 -2.58 -36.62
N GLY A 883 27.40 -2.94 -35.89
CA GLY A 883 27.29 -4.17 -35.12
C GLY A 883 26.24 -5.12 -35.67
N SER A 884 26.29 -6.38 -35.22
CA SER A 884 25.36 -7.44 -35.59
C SER A 884 24.70 -8.04 -34.34
N PHE A 885 23.38 -8.16 -34.39
CA PHE A 885 22.55 -8.84 -33.39
C PHE A 885 22.43 -10.35 -33.62
N LEU A 886 23.02 -10.88 -34.70
CA LEU A 886 22.94 -12.27 -35.20
C LEU A 886 21.56 -12.73 -35.70
N GLU A 887 20.48 -12.07 -35.27
CA GLU A 887 19.11 -12.31 -35.73
C GLU A 887 18.44 -11.00 -36.12
N SER A 888 17.60 -11.04 -37.15
CA SER A 888 16.77 -9.90 -37.53
C SER A 888 15.49 -9.86 -36.69
N ARG A 889 15.37 -8.86 -35.82
CA ARG A 889 14.20 -8.59 -34.95
C ARG A 889 13.97 -7.08 -34.85
N SER A 890 12.91 -6.68 -34.16
CA SER A 890 12.66 -5.28 -33.77
C SER A 890 13.28 -5.00 -32.40
N TYR A 891 14.56 -4.61 -32.38
CA TYR A 891 15.27 -4.26 -31.15
C TYR A 891 15.01 -2.80 -30.76
N SER A 892 14.76 -2.53 -29.48
CA SER A 892 14.91 -1.18 -28.92
C SER A 892 16.40 -0.97 -28.62
N ALA A 893 17.11 -0.28 -29.51
CA ALA A 893 18.54 -0.08 -29.42
C ALA A 893 18.87 1.25 -28.74
N SER A 894 19.92 1.25 -27.92
CA SER A 894 20.50 2.47 -27.36
C SER A 894 22.01 2.36 -27.23
N VAL A 895 22.67 3.51 -27.37
CA VAL A 895 24.11 3.66 -27.16
C VAL A 895 24.31 4.75 -26.13
N SER A 896 25.18 4.50 -25.15
CA SER A 896 25.52 5.47 -24.13
C SER A 896 27.01 5.47 -23.84
N LEU A 897 27.48 6.55 -23.24
CA LEU A 897 28.79 6.54 -22.59
C LEU A 897 28.71 5.77 -21.26
N ILE A 898 29.80 5.12 -20.87
CA ILE A 898 29.95 4.55 -19.53
C ILE A 898 30.03 5.72 -18.54
N PRO A 899 29.22 5.72 -17.46
CA PRO A 899 29.34 6.70 -16.38
C PRO A 899 30.73 6.73 -15.76
N THR A 900 31.24 7.94 -15.51
CA THR A 900 32.47 8.18 -14.76
C THR A 900 32.16 8.93 -13.47
N GLU A 901 33.06 8.86 -12.49
CA GLU A 901 32.92 9.66 -11.29
C GLU A 901 33.29 11.12 -11.59
N TYR A 902 32.53 12.05 -11.02
CA TYR A 902 32.83 13.48 -11.07
C TYR A 902 32.59 14.11 -9.69
N PRO A 903 33.36 15.16 -9.35
CA PRO A 903 33.16 15.88 -8.11
C PRO A 903 31.89 16.75 -8.21
N VAL A 904 31.07 16.67 -7.18
CA VAL A 904 29.88 17.48 -6.97
C VAL A 904 30.03 18.22 -5.66
N ALA A 905 29.95 19.54 -5.72
CA ALA A 905 29.93 20.39 -4.54
C ALA A 905 28.50 20.52 -4.04
N ASP A 906 28.29 20.14 -2.77
CA ASP A 906 27.06 20.45 -2.06
C ASP A 906 27.31 21.67 -1.15
N ASN A 907 26.76 22.80 -1.58
CA ASN A 907 26.87 24.09 -0.90
C ASN A 907 25.85 24.25 0.23
N THR A 908 24.90 23.31 0.39
CA THR A 908 23.95 23.28 1.51
C THR A 908 24.62 22.79 2.80
N CYS A 909 25.76 22.08 2.69
CA CYS A 909 26.53 21.60 3.82
C CYS A 909 27.34 22.71 4.50
N PHE A 910 27.51 22.63 5.82
CA PHE A 910 28.35 23.57 6.58
C PHE A 910 29.48 22.85 7.34
N PRO A 911 30.76 22.96 6.91
CA PRO A 911 31.22 23.63 5.70
C PRO A 911 30.78 22.89 4.41
N PRO A 912 30.78 23.57 3.24
CA PRO A 912 30.48 22.93 1.95
C PRO A 912 31.36 21.71 1.73
N GLN A 913 30.75 20.64 1.23
CA GLN A 913 31.46 19.38 0.98
C GLN A 913 31.46 19.04 -0.51
N THR A 914 32.45 18.27 -0.94
CA THR A 914 32.54 17.76 -2.31
C THR A 914 32.51 16.24 -2.29
N PHE A 915 31.62 15.67 -3.10
CA PHE A 915 31.40 14.23 -3.19
C PHE A 915 31.71 13.74 -4.60
N ASN A 916 32.36 12.57 -4.72
CA ASN A 916 32.55 11.92 -6.02
C ASN A 916 31.37 10.98 -6.32
N ILE A 917 30.50 11.42 -7.22
CA ILE A 917 29.33 10.64 -7.64
C ILE A 917 29.49 10.15 -9.08
N LEU A 918 28.90 8.99 -9.40
CA LEU A 918 28.77 8.57 -10.79
C LEU A 918 27.77 9.47 -11.50
N GLU A 919 28.08 9.88 -12.73
CA GLU A 919 27.11 10.61 -13.57
C GLU A 919 25.97 9.71 -14.08
N PRO A 920 24.84 10.30 -14.52
CA PRO A 920 23.81 9.54 -15.21
C PRO A 920 24.35 9.02 -16.56
N HIS A 921 23.70 8.01 -17.13
CA HIS A 921 24.07 7.50 -18.44
C HIS A 921 23.74 8.53 -19.53
N LYS A 922 24.78 9.01 -20.22
CA LYS A 922 24.63 9.94 -21.36
C LYS A 922 24.33 9.15 -22.64
N ILE A 923 23.09 9.20 -23.09
CA ILE A 923 22.62 8.52 -24.31
C ILE A 923 23.15 9.29 -25.53
N LEU A 924 23.65 8.58 -26.53
CA LEU A 924 24.16 9.15 -27.78
C LEU A 924 23.29 8.78 -28.97
N TYR A 925 22.61 7.64 -28.87
CA TYR A 925 21.72 7.13 -29.91
C TYR A 925 20.62 6.29 -29.27
N ARG A 926 19.40 6.40 -29.79
CA ARG A 926 18.25 5.57 -29.41
C ARG A 926 17.33 5.41 -30.61
N ALA A 927 16.95 4.18 -30.94
CA ALA A 927 16.03 3.89 -32.03
C ALA A 927 15.40 2.49 -31.89
N PHE A 928 14.29 2.26 -32.59
CA PHE A 928 13.93 0.89 -32.97
C PHE A 928 14.76 0.46 -34.18
N VAL A 929 15.37 -0.72 -34.11
CA VAL A 929 16.16 -1.31 -35.19
C VAL A 929 15.47 -2.59 -35.63
N ASN A 930 14.92 -2.57 -36.84
CA ASN A 930 14.24 -3.68 -37.51
C ASN A 930 15.20 -4.35 -38.49
N SER A 931 16.35 -4.79 -37.97
CA SER A 931 17.46 -5.36 -38.74
C SER A 931 18.28 -6.28 -37.86
N ASP A 932 19.07 -7.16 -38.48
CA ASP A 932 20.13 -7.92 -37.85
C ASP A 932 21.36 -7.08 -37.52
N SER A 933 21.39 -5.81 -37.93
CA SER A 933 22.52 -4.94 -37.71
C SER A 933 22.15 -3.56 -37.17
N LEU A 934 22.97 -3.09 -36.24
CA LEU A 934 22.93 -1.73 -35.70
C LEU A 934 24.02 -0.91 -36.39
N LYS A 935 23.69 0.27 -36.89
CA LYS A 935 24.68 1.26 -37.27
C LYS A 935 24.68 2.39 -36.24
N LEU A 936 25.81 3.06 -36.09
CA LEU A 936 25.98 4.15 -35.15
C LEU A 936 26.95 5.18 -35.71
N TYR A 937 26.56 6.45 -35.62
CA TYR A 937 27.46 7.58 -35.81
C TYR A 937 28.15 7.94 -34.49
N ILE A 938 29.47 8.16 -34.49
CA ILE A 938 30.23 8.56 -33.30
C ILE A 938 30.47 10.08 -33.34
N PRO A 939 29.87 10.87 -32.42
CA PRO A 939 30.08 12.31 -32.40
C PRO A 939 31.56 12.71 -32.36
N LYS A 940 31.88 13.80 -33.08
CA LYS A 940 33.28 14.18 -33.34
C LYS A 940 34.05 14.59 -32.09
N ASP A 941 33.34 14.98 -31.04
CA ASP A 941 33.89 15.60 -29.84
C ASP A 941 33.73 14.75 -28.58
N LEU A 942 33.48 13.45 -28.74
CA LEU A 942 33.53 12.53 -27.60
C LEU A 942 34.96 12.43 -27.07
N ASP A 943 35.08 12.49 -25.75
CA ASP A 943 36.34 12.30 -25.04
C ASP A 943 36.90 10.88 -25.26
N PRO A 944 38.11 10.72 -25.85
CA PRO A 944 38.75 9.43 -26.09
C PRO A 944 39.04 8.60 -24.83
N ASN A 945 39.07 9.24 -23.65
CA ASN A 945 39.24 8.53 -22.37
C ASN A 945 37.96 7.82 -21.92
N ARG A 946 36.82 8.15 -22.53
CA ARG A 946 35.55 7.51 -22.25
C ARG A 946 35.40 6.21 -23.04
N ARG A 947 34.34 5.48 -22.71
CA ARG A 947 33.98 4.19 -23.30
C ARG A 947 32.50 4.19 -23.64
N LEU A 948 32.14 3.40 -24.65
CA LEU A 948 30.76 3.23 -25.09
C LEU A 948 30.18 1.90 -24.61
N GLN A 949 28.86 1.92 -24.43
CA GLN A 949 28.01 0.77 -24.20
C GLN A 949 26.90 0.75 -25.24
N VAL A 950 26.65 -0.44 -25.79
CA VAL A 950 25.60 -0.66 -26.77
C VAL A 950 24.62 -1.70 -26.22
N ARG A 951 23.34 -1.38 -26.28
CA ARG A 951 22.22 -2.22 -25.82
C ARG A 951 21.25 -2.40 -26.97
N GLY A 952 20.79 -3.63 -27.19
CA GLY A 952 19.66 -3.96 -28.06
C GLY A 952 18.67 -4.81 -27.31
N ILE A 953 17.55 -4.23 -26.90
CA ILE A 953 16.55 -4.94 -26.09
C ILE A 953 15.51 -5.55 -27.03
N TYR A 954 15.21 -6.84 -26.85
CA TYR A 954 14.13 -7.54 -27.51
C TYR A 954 13.54 -8.59 -26.56
N ASN A 955 12.22 -8.59 -26.37
CA ASN A 955 11.52 -9.57 -25.52
C ASN A 955 12.19 -9.79 -24.15
N TYR A 956 12.57 -8.70 -23.47
CA TYR A 956 13.26 -8.72 -22.17
C TYR A 956 14.69 -9.30 -22.16
N ALA A 957 15.25 -9.65 -23.32
CA ALA A 957 16.68 -9.93 -23.46
C ALA A 957 17.41 -8.65 -23.89
N ASN A 958 18.59 -8.40 -23.31
CA ASN A 958 19.45 -7.28 -23.63
C ASN A 958 20.71 -7.78 -24.32
N LYS A 959 20.74 -7.63 -25.65
CA LYS A 959 21.94 -7.81 -26.47
C LYS A 959 22.92 -6.70 -26.11
N PHE A 960 23.96 -7.03 -25.36
CA PHE A 960 24.80 -6.04 -24.68
C PHE A 960 26.28 -6.16 -25.07
N LYS A 961 26.90 -5.02 -25.35
CA LYS A 961 28.36 -4.88 -25.49
C LYS A 961 28.81 -3.68 -24.66
N ASP A 962 29.81 -3.90 -23.81
CA ASP A 962 30.38 -2.90 -22.92
C ASP A 962 31.82 -2.55 -23.34
N SER A 963 32.31 -1.43 -22.83
CA SER A 963 33.72 -1.05 -22.81
C SER A 963 34.36 -0.89 -24.19
N ILE A 964 33.59 -0.45 -25.17
CA ILE A 964 34.12 -0.09 -26.50
C ILE A 964 34.98 1.16 -26.36
N MET A 965 36.23 1.09 -26.84
CA MET A 965 37.19 2.18 -26.78
C MET A 965 36.81 3.30 -27.75
N ILE A 966 36.94 4.56 -27.31
CA ILE A 966 36.79 5.72 -28.19
C ILE A 966 38.19 6.12 -28.67
N GLY A 967 38.41 6.02 -29.98
CA GLY A 967 39.67 6.40 -30.62
C GLY A 967 39.57 7.74 -31.36
N PHE A 968 40.74 8.30 -31.69
CA PHE A 968 40.85 9.48 -32.54
C PHE A 968 41.64 9.13 -33.81
N LYS A 969 41.11 9.51 -34.98
CA LYS A 969 41.77 9.39 -36.29
C LYS A 969 41.41 10.63 -37.11
N SER A 970 42.42 11.46 -37.40
CA SER A 970 42.23 12.73 -38.13
C SER A 970 41.63 12.55 -39.53
N GLU A 971 41.91 11.42 -40.18
CA GLU A 971 41.42 11.11 -41.54
C GLU A 971 39.91 10.79 -41.60
N LEU A 972 39.26 10.52 -40.46
CA LEU A 972 37.84 10.15 -40.37
C LEU A 972 36.92 11.32 -40.02
N ILE A 973 37.46 12.53 -39.84
CA ILE A 973 36.67 13.71 -39.47
C ILE A 973 36.32 14.45 -40.76
N GLU A 974 35.16 14.13 -41.34
CA GLU A 974 34.59 14.92 -42.43
C GLU A 974 34.34 16.38 -42.01
N VAL A 975 34.21 17.30 -42.98
CA VAL A 975 33.89 18.70 -42.69
C VAL A 975 32.41 18.92 -42.88
N ASP A 976 31.66 18.95 -41.77
CA ASP A 976 30.28 19.42 -41.75
C ASP A 976 30.19 20.82 -41.12
N THR A 977 29.45 21.70 -41.76
CA THR A 977 29.21 23.10 -41.33
C THR A 977 27.73 23.48 -41.33
N ILE A 978 26.84 22.55 -41.68
CA ILE A 978 25.40 22.79 -41.79
C ILE A 978 24.73 22.21 -40.54
N GLY A 979 23.87 22.99 -39.89
CA GLY A 979 23.12 22.51 -38.73
C GLY A 979 21.87 21.70 -39.11
N PRO A 980 21.23 21.03 -38.13
CA PRO A 980 20.12 20.13 -38.37
C PRO A 980 18.86 20.85 -38.88
N SER A 981 18.13 20.20 -39.79
CA SER A 981 16.82 20.67 -40.23
C SER A 981 15.76 20.42 -39.15
N LEU A 982 15.06 21.46 -38.69
CA LEU A 982 14.06 21.39 -37.63
C LEU A 982 12.65 21.64 -38.14
N LYS A 983 11.69 20.85 -37.64
CA LYS A 983 10.26 20.99 -37.93
C LYS A 983 9.42 20.80 -36.67
N LEU A 984 8.40 21.65 -36.50
CA LEU A 984 7.34 21.43 -35.54
C LEU A 984 6.21 20.71 -36.25
N LEU A 985 5.85 19.52 -35.80
CA LEU A 985 4.78 18.74 -36.41
C LEU A 985 3.58 18.68 -35.48
N TYR A 986 2.39 18.82 -36.07
CA TYR A 986 1.12 18.48 -35.45
C TYR A 986 0.59 17.22 -36.13
N TYR A 987 0.52 16.12 -35.39
CA TYR A 987 0.42 14.76 -35.92
C TYR A 987 1.56 14.42 -36.90
N SER A 988 1.34 14.59 -38.20
CA SER A 988 2.32 14.28 -39.24
C SER A 988 2.59 15.46 -40.18
N ASN A 989 1.93 16.60 -39.94
CA ASN A 989 2.03 17.78 -40.79
C ASN A 989 2.89 18.85 -40.12
N GLU A 990 3.74 19.50 -40.90
CA GLU A 990 4.51 20.65 -40.43
C GLU A 990 3.56 21.82 -40.11
N VAL A 991 3.73 22.39 -38.93
CA VAL A 991 2.97 23.54 -38.46
C VAL A 991 3.38 24.78 -39.25
N SER A 992 2.40 25.55 -39.69
CA SER A 992 2.64 26.86 -40.30
C SER A 992 2.60 27.96 -39.26
N ASP A 993 3.35 29.04 -39.46
CA ASP A 993 3.21 30.24 -38.65
C ASP A 993 1.77 30.76 -38.66
N SER A 994 1.37 31.38 -37.56
CA SER A 994 0.02 31.88 -37.35
C SER A 994 -1.08 30.81 -37.23
N SER A 995 -0.71 29.54 -37.12
CA SER A 995 -1.67 28.44 -36.89
C SER A 995 -2.34 28.55 -35.52
N LYS A 996 -3.62 28.19 -35.48
CA LYS A 996 -4.43 28.19 -34.26
C LYS A 996 -4.60 26.78 -33.70
N PHE A 997 -4.33 26.61 -32.42
CA PHE A 997 -4.46 25.35 -31.68
C PHE A 997 -5.31 25.53 -30.43
N MET A 998 -5.81 24.41 -29.89
CA MET A 998 -6.44 24.39 -28.57
C MET A 998 -5.40 24.72 -27.50
N PRO A 999 -5.80 25.30 -26.35
CA PRO A 999 -4.88 25.65 -25.27
C PRO A 999 -4.03 24.49 -24.78
N LYS A 1000 -4.58 23.26 -24.81
CA LYS A 1000 -3.84 22.03 -24.52
C LYS A 1000 -3.66 21.22 -25.80
N VAL A 1001 -2.41 21.01 -26.21
CA VAL A 1001 -2.10 20.32 -27.48
C VAL A 1001 -0.75 19.61 -27.42
N LYS A 1002 -0.65 18.50 -28.15
CA LYS A 1002 0.58 17.73 -28.31
C LYS A 1002 1.23 18.03 -29.66
N PHE A 1003 2.54 18.26 -29.64
CA PHE A 1003 3.38 18.44 -30.82
C PHE A 1003 4.52 17.42 -30.86
N THR A 1004 5.16 17.35 -32.02
CA THR A 1004 6.38 16.57 -32.24
C THR A 1004 7.46 17.50 -32.78
N LEU A 1005 8.61 17.58 -32.09
CA LEU A 1005 9.82 18.14 -32.66
C LEU A 1005 10.43 17.07 -33.56
N TRP A 1006 10.58 17.37 -34.84
CA TRP A 1006 11.29 16.53 -35.80
C TRP A 1006 12.61 17.20 -36.18
N ALA A 1007 13.68 16.40 -36.23
CA ALA A 1007 15.00 16.87 -36.60
C ALA A 1007 15.67 15.88 -37.56
N SER A 1008 16.39 16.41 -38.56
CA SER A 1008 17.18 15.58 -39.47
C SER A 1008 18.48 16.25 -39.87
N ASP A 1009 19.53 15.44 -39.92
CA ASP A 1009 20.89 15.84 -40.28
C ASP A 1009 21.63 14.66 -40.94
N GLU A 1010 22.56 14.91 -41.87
CA GLU A 1010 23.32 13.85 -42.56
C GLU A 1010 24.22 13.04 -41.61
N HIS A 1011 24.73 13.68 -40.56
CA HIS A 1011 25.58 13.06 -39.55
C HIS A 1011 24.84 12.77 -38.24
N GLY A 1012 23.51 12.95 -38.24
CA GLY A 1012 22.64 12.67 -37.11
C GLY A 1012 22.60 13.77 -36.07
N ILE A 1013 21.67 13.62 -35.13
CA ILE A 1013 21.36 14.56 -34.05
C ILE A 1013 22.15 14.20 -32.78
N TYR A 1014 22.72 15.21 -32.14
CA TYR A 1014 23.46 15.04 -30.90
C TYR A 1014 22.52 14.87 -29.71
N LEU A 1015 22.68 13.77 -28.96
CA LEU A 1015 21.81 13.42 -27.83
C LEU A 1015 22.50 13.40 -26.47
N SER A 1016 23.77 13.80 -26.36
CA SER A 1016 24.46 13.78 -25.06
C SER A 1016 23.96 14.92 -24.16
N PRO A 1017 23.28 14.63 -23.02
CA PRO A 1017 22.64 15.66 -22.22
C PRO A 1017 23.63 16.61 -21.51
N GLY A 1018 23.20 17.86 -21.27
CA GLY A 1018 23.84 18.81 -20.35
C GLY A 1018 24.48 20.05 -20.97
N TYR A 1019 24.79 20.04 -22.27
CA TYR A 1019 25.37 21.20 -22.97
C TYR A 1019 24.73 21.50 -24.33
N ARG A 1020 24.22 20.47 -25.03
CA ARG A 1020 23.65 20.56 -26.37
C ARG A 1020 22.41 19.67 -26.46
N ASP A 1021 21.42 20.05 -25.68
CA ASP A 1021 20.15 19.34 -25.59
C ASP A 1021 19.29 19.60 -26.85
N VAL A 1022 18.39 18.65 -27.15
CA VAL A 1022 17.25 18.91 -28.04
C VAL A 1022 16.19 19.60 -27.20
N GLU A 1023 15.82 20.83 -27.54
CA GLU A 1023 15.02 21.70 -26.67
C GLU A 1023 13.91 22.43 -27.42
N VAL A 1024 12.86 22.77 -26.67
CA VAL A 1024 11.79 23.69 -27.09
C VAL A 1024 11.72 24.82 -26.08
N TYR A 1025 11.83 26.06 -26.55
CA TYR A 1025 11.60 27.26 -25.73
C TYR A 1025 10.19 27.78 -25.98
N ILE A 1026 9.51 28.17 -24.91
CA ILE A 1026 8.22 28.82 -24.92
C ILE A 1026 8.41 30.26 -24.43
N ASP A 1027 8.04 31.22 -25.29
CA ASP A 1027 8.16 32.66 -25.05
C ASP A 1027 9.55 33.10 -24.56
N ASP A 1028 10.59 32.42 -25.05
CA ASP A 1028 11.99 32.61 -24.69
C ASP A 1028 12.29 32.49 -23.17
N ARG A 1029 11.39 31.85 -22.40
CA ARG A 1029 11.50 31.71 -20.93
C ARG A 1029 11.52 30.27 -20.46
N GLU A 1030 10.46 29.52 -20.78
CA GLU A 1030 10.33 28.13 -20.34
C GLU A 1030 11.03 27.21 -21.34
N VAL A 1031 11.78 26.23 -20.83
CA VAL A 1031 12.54 25.27 -21.66
C VAL A 1031 12.06 23.86 -21.38
N ILE A 1032 11.60 23.18 -22.42
CA ILE A 1032 11.31 21.74 -22.39
C ILE A 1032 12.50 21.01 -23.02
N LYS A 1033 13.25 20.28 -22.18
CA LYS A 1033 14.33 19.40 -22.63
C LYS A 1033 13.75 18.10 -23.18
N LEU A 1034 14.06 17.79 -24.43
CA LEU A 1034 13.57 16.63 -25.17
C LEU A 1034 14.64 15.59 -25.48
N THR A 1035 15.91 15.83 -25.15
CA THR A 1035 17.03 14.90 -25.38
C THR A 1035 16.71 13.46 -24.91
N ASP A 1036 16.17 13.33 -23.68
CA ASP A 1036 15.79 12.03 -23.11
C ASP A 1036 14.53 11.40 -23.73
N ARG A 1037 13.78 12.15 -24.53
CA ARG A 1037 12.58 11.70 -25.26
C ARG A 1037 12.84 11.48 -26.74
N PHE A 1038 13.91 12.05 -27.28
CA PHE A 1038 14.27 11.95 -28.69
C PHE A 1038 14.65 10.51 -29.04
N SER A 1039 14.09 10.03 -30.15
CA SER A 1039 14.43 8.75 -30.75
C SER A 1039 14.60 8.97 -32.25
N TYR A 1040 15.60 8.32 -32.82
CA TYR A 1040 15.69 8.18 -34.26
C TYR A 1040 14.52 7.34 -34.78
N GLU A 1041 14.09 7.67 -35.99
CA GLU A 1041 13.12 6.88 -36.73
C GLU A 1041 13.66 5.45 -36.95
N PRO A 1042 12.80 4.43 -37.13
CA PRO A 1042 13.25 3.06 -37.24
C PRO A 1042 14.33 2.86 -38.31
N ASN A 1043 15.46 2.24 -37.94
CA ASN A 1043 16.67 2.05 -38.77
C ASN A 1043 17.39 3.32 -39.25
N SER A 1044 17.01 4.51 -38.78
CA SER A 1044 17.61 5.79 -39.19
C SER A 1044 18.83 6.16 -38.35
N LEU A 1045 19.79 6.84 -38.99
CA LEU A 1045 20.93 7.50 -38.32
C LEU A 1045 20.88 9.01 -38.40
N THR A 1046 19.95 9.53 -39.19
CA THR A 1046 19.93 10.92 -39.64
C THR A 1046 18.71 11.66 -39.14
N THR A 1047 17.58 10.97 -39.02
CA THR A 1047 16.27 11.54 -38.75
C THR A 1047 15.67 10.97 -37.47
N GLY A 1048 15.11 11.84 -36.64
CA GLY A 1048 14.40 11.44 -35.43
C GLY A 1048 13.40 12.48 -34.97
N SER A 1049 12.71 12.15 -33.89
CA SER A 1049 11.66 12.98 -33.34
C SER A 1049 11.50 12.82 -31.83
N ALA A 1050 10.90 13.83 -31.21
CA ALA A 1050 10.51 13.83 -29.81
C ALA A 1050 9.14 14.50 -29.62
N ASP A 1051 8.24 13.81 -28.94
CA ASP A 1051 6.92 14.33 -28.60
C ASP A 1051 6.97 15.21 -27.34
N PHE A 1052 6.14 16.26 -27.31
CA PHE A 1052 5.95 17.12 -26.15
C PHE A 1052 4.55 17.74 -26.12
N ASP A 1053 4.08 18.03 -24.92
CA ASP A 1053 2.77 18.64 -24.67
C ASP A 1053 2.94 20.10 -24.28
N LEU A 1054 2.05 20.96 -24.77
CA LEU A 1054 1.92 22.36 -24.35
C LEU A 1054 0.55 22.58 -23.71
N ASP A 1055 0.51 23.35 -22.62
CA ASP A 1055 -0.72 23.67 -21.88
C ASP A 1055 -0.78 25.17 -21.55
N PHE A 1056 -1.52 25.90 -22.37
CA PHE A 1056 -1.81 27.33 -22.23
C PHE A 1056 -3.23 27.58 -21.69
N SER A 1057 -3.83 26.62 -20.99
CA SER A 1057 -5.20 26.76 -20.47
C SER A 1057 -5.37 28.00 -19.57
N ASN A 1058 -4.32 28.37 -18.83
CA ASN A 1058 -4.30 29.53 -17.94
C ASN A 1058 -3.72 30.81 -18.56
N ASN A 1059 -3.24 30.75 -19.81
CA ASN A 1059 -2.59 31.87 -20.49
C ASN A 1059 -2.80 31.72 -22.00
N GLN A 1060 -4.04 31.84 -22.47
CA GLN A 1060 -4.37 31.72 -23.89
C GLN A 1060 -3.88 32.94 -24.68
N GLY A 1061 -3.51 32.75 -25.94
CA GLY A 1061 -3.08 33.85 -26.80
C GLY A 1061 -2.01 33.45 -27.80
N TRP A 1062 -1.23 34.43 -28.23
CA TRP A 1062 -0.10 34.24 -29.13
C TRP A 1062 1.16 33.89 -28.34
N HIS A 1063 1.79 32.77 -28.69
CA HIS A 1063 3.01 32.29 -28.05
C HIS A 1063 4.08 31.98 -29.10
N LYS A 1064 5.33 32.23 -28.72
CA LYS A 1064 6.50 31.91 -29.53
C LYS A 1064 7.05 30.55 -29.10
N ILE A 1065 7.12 29.62 -30.04
CA ILE A 1065 7.69 28.28 -29.85
C ILE A 1065 8.99 28.18 -30.64
N THR A 1066 10.12 28.01 -29.97
CA THR A 1066 11.44 27.96 -30.60
C THR A 1066 12.04 26.57 -30.44
N LEU A 1067 12.32 25.89 -31.55
CA LEU A 1067 13.00 24.59 -31.58
C LEU A 1067 14.50 24.78 -31.65
N ARG A 1068 15.28 23.97 -30.93
CA ARG A 1068 16.75 23.97 -30.96
C ARG A 1068 17.32 22.56 -30.95
N ALA A 1069 18.34 22.31 -31.77
CA ALA A 1069 19.13 21.09 -31.73
C ALA A 1069 20.53 21.31 -32.31
N PHE A 1070 21.42 20.35 -32.04
CA PHE A 1070 22.76 20.26 -32.60
C PHE A 1070 22.91 18.94 -33.35
N ASP A 1071 23.72 18.94 -34.40
CA ASP A 1071 24.19 17.71 -35.04
C ASP A 1071 25.39 17.11 -34.27
N THR A 1072 25.85 15.93 -34.70
CA THR A 1072 27.02 15.27 -34.11
C THR A 1072 28.38 15.94 -34.44
N TYR A 1073 28.35 16.98 -35.28
CA TYR A 1073 29.46 17.86 -35.65
C TYR A 1073 29.40 19.23 -34.96
N ASN A 1074 28.55 19.41 -33.97
CA ASN A 1074 28.41 20.65 -33.21
C ASN A 1074 27.86 21.85 -34.01
N ASN A 1075 27.26 21.63 -35.18
CA ASN A 1075 26.53 22.65 -35.89
C ASN A 1075 25.15 22.84 -35.25
N PHE A 1076 24.78 24.09 -35.02
CA PHE A 1076 23.55 24.48 -34.31
C PHE A 1076 22.46 24.90 -35.29
N SER A 1077 21.20 24.61 -34.95
CA SER A 1077 20.05 25.20 -35.64
C SER A 1077 18.95 25.57 -34.66
N SER A 1078 18.24 26.66 -34.98
CA SER A 1078 17.08 27.16 -34.26
C SER A 1078 15.97 27.50 -35.24
N LYS A 1079 14.71 27.23 -34.89
CA LYS A 1079 13.56 27.61 -35.71
C LYS A 1079 12.38 28.06 -34.84
N ASP A 1080 11.88 29.25 -35.13
CA ASP A 1080 10.81 29.89 -34.37
C ASP A 1080 9.46 29.68 -35.06
N TYR A 1081 8.40 29.52 -34.27
CA TYR A 1081 7.01 29.49 -34.70
C TYR A 1081 6.18 30.44 -33.84
N ILE A 1082 5.32 31.24 -34.45
CA ILE A 1082 4.37 32.10 -33.73
C ILE A 1082 2.98 31.50 -33.86
N LEU A 1083 2.47 30.94 -32.76
CA LEU A 1083 1.23 30.15 -32.76
C LEU A 1083 0.18 30.76 -31.83
N ASN A 1084 -1.09 30.58 -32.18
CA ASN A 1084 -2.20 31.05 -31.34
C ASN A 1084 -2.84 29.87 -30.62
N PHE A 1085 -2.85 29.91 -29.29
CA PHE A 1085 -3.47 28.93 -28.41
C PHE A 1085 -4.71 29.55 -27.80
N SER A 1086 -5.88 29.31 -28.39
CA SER A 1086 -7.14 29.79 -27.81
C SER A 1086 -8.29 28.89 -28.17
N ASP A 1087 -9.33 28.94 -27.33
CA ASP A 1087 -10.57 28.21 -27.60
C ASP A 1087 -11.14 28.64 -28.95
N GLY A 1088 -11.14 27.70 -29.90
CA GLY A 1088 -11.71 27.87 -31.23
C GLY A 1088 -13.15 27.39 -31.27
N ASN A 1089 -13.98 28.03 -32.11
CA ASN A 1089 -15.25 27.46 -32.53
C ASN A 1089 -15.01 26.09 -33.19
N LEU A 1090 -15.90 25.14 -32.96
CA LEU A 1090 -15.84 23.81 -33.59
C LEU A 1090 -15.94 23.97 -35.12
N ASN A 1091 -15.02 23.35 -35.85
CA ASN A 1091 -14.95 23.33 -37.30
C ASN A 1091 -14.69 21.92 -37.81
N ILE A 1092 -15.40 21.52 -38.87
CA ILE A 1092 -15.21 20.26 -39.58
C ILE A 1092 -14.82 20.57 -41.03
N SER A 1093 -13.68 20.04 -41.48
CA SER A 1093 -13.24 20.14 -42.87
C SER A 1093 -13.24 18.77 -43.55
N ASP A 1094 -13.26 18.79 -44.89
CA ASP A 1094 -13.09 17.61 -45.75
C ASP A 1094 -14.05 16.45 -45.45
N PHE A 1095 -15.32 16.78 -45.20
CA PHE A 1095 -16.38 15.77 -45.07
C PHE A 1095 -16.60 15.03 -46.39
N LEU A 1096 -16.10 13.80 -46.45
CA LEU A 1096 -16.07 12.92 -47.61
C LEU A 1096 -16.76 11.59 -47.29
N ILE A 1097 -17.22 10.93 -48.36
CA ILE A 1097 -17.83 9.59 -48.31
C ILE A 1097 -17.03 8.70 -49.24
N TYR A 1098 -16.57 7.55 -48.74
CA TYR A 1098 -15.75 6.60 -49.48
C TYR A 1098 -16.24 5.15 -49.24
N PRO A 1099 -16.36 4.31 -50.28
CA PRO A 1099 -16.26 4.64 -51.69
C PRO A 1099 -17.49 5.44 -52.18
N ASN A 1100 -17.29 6.36 -53.13
CA ASN A 1100 -18.36 7.07 -53.83
C ASN A 1100 -17.99 7.19 -55.33
N PRO A 1101 -18.69 6.50 -56.26
CA PRO A 1101 -19.91 5.72 -56.03
C PRO A 1101 -19.71 4.46 -55.18
N TYR A 1102 -20.65 4.20 -54.27
CA TYR A 1102 -20.67 3.00 -53.42
C TYR A 1102 -21.26 1.81 -54.20
N LYS A 1103 -20.62 0.65 -54.10
CA LYS A 1103 -21.07 -0.60 -54.75
C LYS A 1103 -21.44 -1.69 -53.73
N PHE A 1104 -20.46 -2.13 -52.94
CA PHE A 1104 -20.61 -3.15 -51.91
C PHE A 1104 -19.53 -2.98 -50.84
N GLY A 1105 -19.77 -3.51 -49.63
CA GLY A 1105 -18.84 -3.47 -48.51
C GLY A 1105 -19.13 -2.34 -47.49
N PRO A 1106 -18.16 -1.99 -46.64
CA PRO A 1106 -18.33 -0.89 -45.69
C PRO A 1106 -18.27 0.48 -46.39
N LEU A 1107 -19.16 1.39 -45.97
CA LEU A 1107 -19.14 2.80 -46.33
C LEU A 1107 -18.47 3.60 -45.21
N TYR A 1108 -17.53 4.47 -45.57
CA TYR A 1108 -16.78 5.31 -44.65
C TYR A 1108 -17.14 6.78 -44.83
N LEU A 1109 -17.35 7.47 -43.73
CA LEU A 1109 -17.46 8.93 -43.68
C LEU A 1109 -16.21 9.47 -43.00
N THR A 1110 -15.44 10.27 -43.73
CA THR A 1110 -14.14 10.77 -43.28
C THR A 1110 -14.16 12.28 -43.22
N PHE A 1111 -13.54 12.87 -42.20
CA PHE A 1111 -13.44 14.33 -42.04
C PHE A 1111 -12.34 14.70 -41.04
N TYR A 1112 -11.92 15.95 -41.04
CA TYR A 1112 -11.05 16.51 -40.00
C TYR A 1112 -11.87 17.33 -39.01
N SER A 1113 -11.59 17.18 -37.72
CA SER A 1113 -12.14 18.03 -36.67
C SER A 1113 -11.04 18.86 -36.01
N ASN A 1114 -11.31 20.12 -35.71
CA ASN A 1114 -10.38 20.97 -34.95
C ASN A 1114 -10.55 20.87 -33.42
N SER A 1115 -11.55 20.13 -32.94
CA SER A 1115 -11.83 19.93 -31.51
C SER A 1115 -12.50 18.58 -31.26
N GLN A 1116 -12.37 18.07 -30.03
CA GLN A 1116 -13.12 16.88 -29.61
C GLN A 1116 -14.60 17.23 -29.47
N ALA A 1117 -15.48 16.38 -30.01
CA ALA A 1117 -16.92 16.59 -30.00
C ALA A 1117 -17.67 15.26 -30.10
N ASN A 1118 -19.00 15.29 -29.98
CA ASN A 1118 -19.83 14.13 -30.27
C ASN A 1118 -20.39 14.23 -31.68
N ALA A 1119 -20.21 13.19 -32.50
CA ALA A 1119 -20.76 13.14 -33.85
C ALA A 1119 -21.77 12.00 -34.03
N GLN A 1120 -22.74 12.22 -34.90
CA GLN A 1120 -23.69 11.23 -35.36
C GLN A 1120 -23.96 11.46 -36.84
N PHE A 1121 -24.00 10.41 -37.65
CA PHE A 1121 -24.38 10.56 -39.05
C PHE A 1121 -25.69 9.85 -39.39
N LYS A 1122 -26.37 10.44 -40.37
CA LYS A 1122 -27.69 10.03 -40.86
C LYS A 1122 -27.61 9.91 -42.37
N ILE A 1123 -28.17 8.84 -42.93
CA ILE A 1123 -28.27 8.65 -44.38
C ILE A 1123 -29.72 8.80 -44.79
N TYR A 1124 -29.98 9.62 -45.78
CA TYR A 1124 -31.31 9.87 -46.33
C TYR A 1124 -31.40 9.46 -47.80
N SER A 1125 -32.56 8.94 -48.21
CA SER A 1125 -32.93 8.82 -49.62
C SER A 1125 -33.06 10.21 -50.26
N ILE A 1126 -33.04 10.31 -51.59
CA ILE A 1126 -33.28 11.59 -52.27
C ILE A 1126 -34.70 12.16 -52.00
N ASN A 1127 -35.64 11.29 -51.60
CA ASN A 1127 -37.00 11.67 -51.23
C ASN A 1127 -37.11 12.15 -49.76
N GLY A 1128 -36.03 12.05 -48.98
CA GLY A 1128 -35.98 12.52 -47.59
C GLY A 1128 -36.22 11.44 -46.53
N ASP A 1129 -36.38 10.17 -46.91
CA ASP A 1129 -36.56 9.07 -45.96
C ASP A 1129 -35.25 8.74 -45.24
N LEU A 1130 -35.30 8.57 -43.91
CA LEU A 1130 -34.13 8.16 -43.13
C LEU A 1130 -33.84 6.67 -43.39
N VAL A 1131 -32.69 6.38 -43.99
CA VAL A 1131 -32.22 5.03 -44.35
C VAL A 1131 -31.34 4.44 -43.27
N TYR A 1132 -30.55 5.27 -42.58
CA TYR A 1132 -29.65 4.81 -41.51
C TYR A 1132 -29.35 5.92 -40.51
N LEU A 1133 -29.18 5.54 -39.25
CA LEU A 1133 -28.78 6.39 -38.12
C LEU A 1133 -27.66 5.70 -37.36
N SER A 1134 -26.50 6.35 -37.25
CA SER A 1134 -25.39 5.83 -36.44
C SER A 1134 -25.63 6.03 -34.94
N PRO A 1135 -24.97 5.27 -34.05
CA PRO A 1135 -24.81 5.69 -32.66
C PRO A 1135 -24.09 7.05 -32.59
N LYS A 1136 -24.29 7.79 -31.48
CA LYS A 1136 -23.44 8.95 -31.16
C LYS A 1136 -22.05 8.45 -30.78
N LEU A 1137 -21.02 9.02 -31.39
CA LEU A 1137 -19.63 8.63 -31.21
C LEU A 1137 -18.80 9.87 -30.86
N THR A 1138 -17.88 9.74 -29.91
CA THR A 1138 -16.90 10.78 -29.63
C THR A 1138 -15.89 10.84 -30.77
N ILE A 1139 -15.76 12.01 -31.39
CA ILE A 1139 -14.76 12.31 -32.41
C ILE A 1139 -13.63 13.10 -31.79
N ASN A 1140 -12.41 12.84 -32.23
CA ASN A 1140 -11.21 13.47 -31.71
C ASN A 1140 -10.74 14.61 -32.63
N VAL A 1141 -9.79 15.40 -32.17
CA VAL A 1141 -9.09 16.35 -33.05
C VAL A 1141 -8.35 15.59 -34.15
N GLY A 1142 -8.26 16.16 -35.35
CA GLY A 1142 -7.62 15.54 -36.51
C GLY A 1142 -8.57 14.69 -37.36
N PHE A 1143 -8.02 13.69 -38.04
CA PHE A 1143 -8.75 12.84 -38.99
C PHE A 1143 -9.65 11.83 -38.26
N ASN A 1144 -10.92 11.81 -38.62
CA ASN A 1144 -11.91 10.89 -38.08
C ASN A 1144 -12.51 10.05 -39.19
N VAL A 1145 -12.80 8.78 -38.88
CA VAL A 1145 -13.45 7.83 -39.77
C VAL A 1145 -14.64 7.20 -39.06
N LEU A 1146 -15.83 7.39 -39.61
CA LEU A 1146 -17.05 6.72 -39.16
C LEU A 1146 -17.42 5.63 -40.18
N LYS A 1147 -17.58 4.40 -39.71
CA LYS A 1147 -17.86 3.23 -40.54
C LYS A 1147 -19.34 2.87 -40.47
N TRP A 1148 -19.93 2.57 -41.63
CA TRP A 1148 -21.23 1.92 -41.77
C TRP A 1148 -21.07 0.59 -42.51
N ASP A 1149 -21.40 -0.53 -41.85
CA ASP A 1149 -21.54 -1.83 -42.50
C ASP A 1149 -22.92 -1.91 -43.18
N VAL A 1150 -22.95 -1.70 -44.50
CA VAL A 1150 -24.19 -1.55 -45.27
C VAL A 1150 -24.79 -2.92 -45.59
N ASN A 1151 -25.86 -3.30 -44.88
CA ASN A 1151 -26.53 -4.59 -45.09
C ASN A 1151 -27.41 -4.61 -46.36
N SER A 1152 -28.22 -3.57 -46.59
CA SER A 1152 -29.09 -3.46 -47.77
C SER A 1152 -29.44 -2.01 -48.09
N ILE A 1153 -29.10 -1.54 -49.29
CA ILE A 1153 -29.46 -0.22 -49.81
C ILE A 1153 -29.73 -0.32 -51.32
N GLY A 1154 -30.71 0.41 -51.85
CA GLY A 1154 -31.06 0.39 -53.28
C GLY A 1154 -30.12 1.27 -54.12
N SER A 1155 -30.02 1.02 -55.43
CA SER A 1155 -29.30 1.93 -56.33
C SER A 1155 -29.97 3.30 -56.38
N GLY A 1156 -29.19 4.39 -56.36
CA GLY A 1156 -29.74 5.74 -56.36
C GLY A 1156 -28.83 6.77 -55.71
N LEU A 1157 -29.32 8.01 -55.64
CA LEU A 1157 -28.64 9.13 -55.00
C LEU A 1157 -29.08 9.24 -53.53
N TYR A 1158 -28.12 9.37 -52.62
CA TYR A 1158 -28.35 9.49 -51.18
C TYR A 1158 -27.65 10.72 -50.61
N ILE A 1159 -28.13 11.19 -49.46
CA ILE A 1159 -27.57 12.31 -48.70
C ILE A 1159 -27.08 11.80 -47.36
N ALA A 1160 -25.79 11.91 -47.07
CA ALA A 1160 -25.26 11.76 -45.72
C ALA A 1160 -25.27 13.11 -45.01
N LEU A 1161 -25.79 13.13 -43.78
CA LEU A 1161 -25.79 14.26 -42.87
C LEU A 1161 -24.96 13.89 -41.63
N LEU A 1162 -23.87 14.61 -41.39
CA LEU A 1162 -23.09 14.56 -40.16
C LEU A 1162 -23.57 15.67 -39.21
N GLU A 1163 -24.03 15.29 -38.03
CA GLU A 1163 -24.35 16.17 -36.90
C GLU A 1163 -23.20 16.10 -35.89
N VAL A 1164 -22.60 17.25 -35.56
CA VAL A 1164 -21.55 17.35 -34.55
C VAL A 1164 -21.99 18.29 -33.44
N GLU A 1165 -21.84 17.86 -32.19
CA GLU A 1165 -22.29 18.54 -30.99
C GLU A 1165 -21.11 18.71 -30.01
N ARG A 1166 -20.82 19.96 -29.65
CA ARG A 1166 -19.88 20.33 -28.59
C ARG A 1166 -20.63 21.24 -27.62
N GLU A 1167 -20.82 20.79 -26.39
CA GLU A 1167 -21.62 21.48 -25.37
C GLU A 1167 -23.04 21.83 -25.88
N LYS A 1168 -23.33 23.12 -26.13
CA LYS A 1168 -24.62 23.63 -26.64
C LYS A 1168 -24.60 23.94 -28.15
N GLU A 1169 -23.45 23.83 -28.80
CA GLU A 1169 -23.30 24.13 -30.23
C GLU A 1169 -23.53 22.88 -31.08
N LYS A 1170 -24.34 23.02 -32.13
CA LYS A 1170 -24.67 21.94 -33.09
C LYS A 1170 -24.36 22.37 -34.51
N PHE A 1171 -23.52 21.59 -35.18
CA PHE A 1171 -23.13 21.80 -36.57
C PHE A 1171 -23.65 20.65 -37.45
N LYS A 1172 -23.96 20.96 -38.71
CA LYS A 1172 -24.54 20.02 -39.67
C LYS A 1172 -23.81 20.10 -41.01
N PHE A 1173 -23.26 18.98 -41.45
CA PHE A 1173 -22.56 18.85 -42.73
C PHE A 1173 -23.26 17.84 -43.62
N LYS A 1174 -23.47 18.17 -44.89
CA LYS A 1174 -24.20 17.31 -45.84
C LYS A 1174 -23.32 16.97 -47.04
N LYS A 1175 -23.34 15.71 -47.48
CA LYS A 1175 -22.66 15.27 -48.69
C LYS A 1175 -23.55 14.28 -49.45
N LYS A 1176 -23.56 14.38 -50.78
CA LYS A 1176 -24.27 13.46 -51.65
C LYS A 1176 -23.35 12.31 -52.07
N PHE A 1177 -23.88 11.10 -52.12
CA PHE A 1177 -23.19 9.94 -52.69
C PHE A 1177 -24.14 9.10 -53.51
N VAL A 1178 -23.59 8.34 -54.45
CA VAL A 1178 -24.35 7.48 -55.37
C VAL A 1178 -24.12 6.03 -55.00
N VAL A 1179 -25.19 5.25 -54.93
CA VAL A 1179 -25.13 3.78 -54.85
C VAL A 1179 -25.36 3.22 -56.24
N VAL A 1180 -24.40 2.43 -56.74
CA VAL A 1180 -24.47 1.72 -58.01
C VAL A 1180 -24.40 0.24 -57.69
N LYS A 1181 -25.44 -0.53 -58.00
CA LYS A 1181 -25.40 -1.99 -57.85
C LYS A 1181 -24.77 -2.62 -59.07
#